data_AF-D3VQJ1-F1
#
_entry.id   AF-D3VQJ1-F1
#
_cell.length_a   1.000
_cell.length_b   1.000
_cell.length_c   1.000
_cell.angle_alpha   90.00
_cell.angle_beta   90.00
_cell.angle_gamma   90.00
#
_symmetry.space_group_name_H-M   'P 1'
#
loop_
_entity.id
_entity.type
_entity.pdbx_description
1 polymer ?
#
loop_
_entity_poly.entity_id
_entity_poly.type
_entity_poly.pdbx_seq_one_letter_code
_entity_poly.pdbx_strand_id
1 'polypeptide(L)'
;MEYSLQNDSFTVAAKPISKSLFGQFSFKVHKKTDIGDIKWHFVNYWYSFDEINETILKDTFITKNKEKLRELKINSSDLDCSIDNDNNKFTVNVMPSNKDFKGSVSFYFYVKNDLKTIKDKLILNLPKFDTLSHPKDYYAFETFIEKNSSKLSQLGLDKWDLKWSLENNLLTIKAREDSNRWKGEFSFEVYTKSNIKSINWEFPDSSTYRFESLNEKELAETFIKSNSKKLDELKLNASDLIFTLEGNIFTVKVNSTNDEFTGEVEFRVDEKYNLESILDRLNTDMPKFKILDKDEIFATFYRLNEDELERANISSNILEYSLDGDVFTIKVKGNSRLWKGEISFNVSKKSDIKTIINKFETNLGKFSELDARHIFETFYRTNANVLEELYILESDLTYTLVEDNFTAKINDTNKLWFGEISFKVYKKEDITTYLDKFVLNLPKFDDFSDNVIIKEFLNINKEIAKELNLDESHIKLTTDINDDYKKTLEIEHPDYIGSIKTNVYGKRNVNSDLKELINVFELKPDDKFDIDFAYKNFIEQNKNAIEKLGIKEEQLSKELDNKKLIIKVINHYEYTGSLKIKFFYNIFEKYIKNRTLDIGTLFNDTKQEIADKLWATNNYFFQKLGVQKDDLSVINVWRKSNSATILVETNKVQGIMYVKYDLDDIDRYSTFPNNQLKSNLGQIIIDNNFLDKSTISSLIFNTLLGSHPSDSGIHSIHPTIYLPEGKKQLPLKSIKDVSISPGGFFAHNKISYDIIVLENNI
;
A
#
# COMPACT_ATOMS: atom_id res chain seq x y z
N MET A 1 -126.71 -4.78 119.04
CA MET A 1 -126.27 -5.49 117.82
C MET A 1 -124.94 -6.14 118.15
N GLU A 2 -124.86 -7.45 118.02
CA GLU A 2 -123.59 -8.19 118.09
C GLU A 2 -123.29 -8.62 116.64
N TYR A 3 -122.09 -8.31 116.15
CA TYR A 3 -121.62 -8.73 114.83
C TYR A 3 -120.36 -9.58 115.02
N SER A 4 -120.20 -10.62 114.21
CA SER A 4 -118.95 -11.39 114.14
C SER A 4 -118.54 -11.57 112.69
N LEU A 5 -117.22 -11.47 112.46
CA LEU A 5 -116.59 -11.72 111.18
C LEU A 5 -115.83 -13.04 111.29
N GLN A 6 -116.29 -14.09 110.61
CA GLN A 6 -115.56 -15.34 110.47
C GLN A 6 -115.67 -15.84 109.02
N ASN A 7 -114.51 -16.15 108.42
CA ASN A 7 -114.34 -16.76 107.10
C ASN A 7 -115.21 -16.17 105.97
N ASP A 8 -114.89 -14.94 105.55
CA ASP A 8 -115.43 -14.27 104.35
C ASP A 8 -116.97 -14.14 104.29
N SER A 9 -117.62 -14.21 105.46
CA SER A 9 -119.05 -13.98 105.61
C SER A 9 -119.30 -12.93 106.70
N PHE A 10 -120.10 -11.91 106.36
CA PHE A 10 -120.58 -10.91 107.30
C PHE A 10 -121.98 -11.32 107.77
N THR A 11 -122.11 -11.64 109.06
CA THR A 11 -123.38 -12.09 109.63
C THR A 11 -123.86 -11.07 110.67
N VAL A 12 -125.06 -10.52 110.47
CA VAL A 12 -125.71 -9.60 111.41
C VAL A 12 -126.85 -10.31 112.12
N ALA A 13 -126.79 -10.39 113.45
CA ALA A 13 -127.89 -10.87 114.28
C ALA A 13 -128.54 -9.70 115.04
N ALA A 14 -129.84 -9.49 114.83
CA ALA A 14 -130.62 -8.52 115.60
C ALA A 14 -131.21 -9.17 116.87
N LYS A 15 -131.00 -8.55 118.05
CA LYS A 15 -131.61 -8.97 119.32
C LYS A 15 -133.07 -8.45 119.37
N PRO A 16 -134.10 -9.30 119.53
CA PRO A 16 -135.50 -8.88 119.41
C PRO A 16 -136.04 -8.20 120.69
N ILE A 17 -136.97 -7.24 120.48
CA ILE A 17 -137.70 -6.50 121.53
C ILE A 17 -138.98 -7.27 121.99
N SER A 18 -139.42 -8.30 121.27
CA SER A 18 -140.46 -9.24 121.73
C SER A 18 -140.49 -10.56 120.91
N LYS A 19 -141.12 -11.59 121.47
CA LYS A 19 -140.86 -13.03 121.25
C LYS A 19 -141.36 -13.69 119.95
N SER A 20 -141.62 -12.98 118.84
CA SER A 20 -142.32 -13.63 117.69
C SER A 20 -141.83 -13.36 116.26
N LEU A 21 -140.60 -12.91 116.00
CA LEU A 21 -140.03 -12.90 114.62
C LEU A 21 -138.49 -13.07 114.64
N PHE A 22 -137.98 -14.10 113.96
CA PHE A 22 -136.55 -14.30 113.67
C PHE A 22 -136.29 -14.19 112.17
N GLY A 23 -135.22 -13.51 111.78
CA GLY A 23 -134.67 -13.51 110.42
C GLY A 23 -133.16 -13.25 110.44
N GLN A 24 -132.39 -14.03 109.68
CA GLN A 24 -130.94 -13.91 109.54
C GLN A 24 -130.60 -13.63 108.07
N PHE A 25 -129.77 -12.61 107.81
CA PHE A 25 -129.29 -12.27 106.48
C PHE A 25 -127.79 -12.60 106.37
N SER A 26 -127.40 -13.20 105.24
CA SER A 26 -126.01 -13.57 104.95
C SER A 26 -125.59 -12.94 103.63
N PHE A 27 -124.50 -12.16 103.63
CA PHE A 27 -123.88 -11.63 102.42
C PHE A 27 -122.51 -12.30 102.21
N LYS A 28 -122.23 -12.75 100.98
CA LYS A 28 -120.87 -13.15 100.57
C LYS A 28 -120.15 -11.95 99.99
N VAL A 29 -119.02 -11.58 100.58
CA VAL A 29 -118.14 -10.54 100.05
C VAL A 29 -117.03 -11.24 99.25
N HIS A 30 -116.93 -10.96 97.94
CA HIS A 30 -115.82 -11.46 97.12
C HIS A 30 -114.63 -10.51 97.27
N LYS A 31 -113.51 -11.02 97.79
CA LYS A 31 -112.28 -10.24 97.94
C LYS A 31 -111.51 -10.28 96.61
N LYS A 32 -111.30 -9.11 95.99
CA LYS A 32 -110.46 -8.98 94.79
C LYS A 32 -109.02 -9.42 95.08
N THR A 33 -108.42 -10.13 94.14
CA THR A 33 -107.00 -10.53 94.18
C THR A 33 -106.11 -9.33 93.87
N ASP A 34 -105.04 -9.13 94.64
CA ASP A 34 -104.06 -8.09 94.35
C ASP A 34 -103.12 -8.55 93.24
N ILE A 35 -102.95 -7.75 92.19
CA ILE A 35 -102.03 -8.07 91.11
C ILE A 35 -100.57 -8.01 91.56
N GLY A 36 -100.24 -7.31 92.64
CA GLY A 36 -98.91 -7.32 93.24
C GLY A 36 -98.50 -8.68 93.79
N ASP A 37 -99.49 -9.52 94.16
CA ASP A 37 -99.26 -10.88 94.69
C ASP A 37 -99.06 -11.93 93.57
N ILE A 38 -99.17 -11.51 92.29
CA ILE A 38 -99.02 -12.38 91.13
C ILE A 38 -97.57 -12.38 90.65
N LYS A 39 -97.04 -13.56 90.31
CA LYS A 39 -95.73 -13.67 89.66
C LYS A 39 -95.82 -13.21 88.20
N TRP A 40 -95.29 -12.02 87.94
CA TRP A 40 -95.15 -11.45 86.59
C TRP A 40 -93.77 -11.75 86.00
N HIS A 41 -93.67 -11.83 84.67
CA HIS A 41 -92.38 -12.03 84.00
C HIS A 41 -91.52 -10.77 83.95
N PHE A 42 -92.10 -9.59 84.22
CA PHE A 42 -91.52 -8.29 83.84
C PHE A 42 -91.17 -7.34 84.99
N VAL A 43 -91.40 -7.73 86.25
CA VAL A 43 -91.49 -6.79 87.38
C VAL A 43 -90.16 -6.59 88.11
N ASN A 44 -89.14 -7.41 87.80
CA ASN A 44 -87.83 -7.37 88.45
C ASN A 44 -86.66 -7.11 87.49
N TYR A 45 -86.92 -6.73 86.25
CA TYR A 45 -85.88 -6.46 85.24
C TYR A 45 -85.84 -4.98 84.89
N TRP A 46 -84.63 -4.47 84.66
CA TRP A 46 -84.41 -3.12 84.14
C TRP A 46 -84.32 -3.19 82.62
N TYR A 47 -85.12 -2.39 81.93
CA TYR A 47 -85.16 -2.35 80.47
C TYR A 47 -84.67 -1.01 79.95
N SER A 48 -83.89 -1.05 78.87
CA SER A 48 -83.41 0.16 78.20
C SER A 48 -84.37 0.54 77.06
N PHE A 49 -84.77 1.80 77.03
CA PHE A 49 -85.64 2.36 75.99
C PHE A 49 -84.98 3.55 75.35
N ASP A 50 -85.32 3.81 74.09
CA ASP A 50 -84.80 4.98 73.39
C ASP A 50 -85.44 6.27 73.92
N GLU A 51 -86.71 6.24 74.31
CA GLU A 51 -87.43 7.39 74.83
C GLU A 51 -88.41 6.98 75.93
N ILE A 52 -88.79 7.95 76.77
CA ILE A 52 -89.89 7.76 77.71
C ILE A 52 -91.20 7.96 76.95
N ASN A 53 -91.88 6.86 76.67
CA ASN A 53 -93.16 6.86 75.96
C ASN A 53 -94.10 5.87 76.63
N GLU A 54 -95.19 6.38 77.20
CA GLU A 54 -96.15 5.59 77.97
C GLU A 54 -96.73 4.44 77.16
N THR A 55 -97.01 4.68 75.88
CA THR A 55 -97.54 3.66 74.97
C THR A 55 -96.53 2.55 74.75
N ILE A 56 -95.25 2.89 74.50
CA ILE A 56 -94.19 1.89 74.30
C ILE A 56 -93.98 1.06 75.58
N LEU A 57 -93.96 1.71 76.74
CA LEU A 57 -93.79 1.05 78.03
C LEU A 57 -95.00 0.14 78.35
N LYS A 58 -96.22 0.60 78.08
CA LYS A 58 -97.47 -0.16 78.23
C LYS A 58 -97.52 -1.36 77.30
N ASP A 59 -97.22 -1.18 76.02
CA ASP A 59 -97.21 -2.25 75.02
C ASP A 59 -96.13 -3.29 75.33
N THR A 60 -94.97 -2.85 75.82
CA THR A 60 -93.90 -3.74 76.28
C THR A 60 -94.39 -4.59 77.45
N PHE A 61 -95.02 -3.97 78.45
CA PHE A 61 -95.60 -4.68 79.60
C PHE A 61 -96.66 -5.70 79.16
N ILE A 62 -97.59 -5.30 78.29
CA ILE A 62 -98.67 -6.17 77.78
C ILE A 62 -98.08 -7.32 76.98
N THR A 63 -97.17 -7.05 76.04
CA THR A 63 -96.58 -8.06 75.16
C THR A 63 -95.81 -9.10 75.96
N LYS A 64 -95.02 -8.66 76.94
CA LYS A 64 -94.15 -9.55 77.73
C LYS A 64 -94.91 -10.35 78.78
N ASN A 65 -96.06 -9.86 79.24
CA ASN A 65 -96.95 -10.59 80.14
C ASN A 65 -98.21 -11.11 79.45
N LYS A 66 -98.21 -11.20 78.10
CA LYS A 66 -99.40 -11.50 77.29
C LYS A 66 -100.13 -12.76 77.73
N GLU A 67 -99.38 -13.86 77.90
CA GLU A 67 -99.96 -15.13 78.35
C GLU A 67 -100.52 -15.02 79.77
N LYS A 68 -99.83 -14.29 80.66
CA LYS A 68 -100.27 -14.12 82.04
C LYS A 68 -101.52 -13.24 82.13
N LEU A 69 -101.58 -12.15 81.38
CA LEU A 69 -102.77 -11.30 81.26
C LEU A 69 -103.96 -12.09 80.70
N ARG A 70 -103.71 -12.97 79.72
CA ARG A 70 -104.73 -13.85 79.14
C ARG A 70 -105.25 -14.90 80.13
N GLU A 71 -104.35 -15.57 80.89
CA GLU A 71 -104.73 -16.48 81.98
C GLU A 71 -105.65 -15.81 82.99
N LEU A 72 -105.33 -14.57 83.35
CA LEU A 72 -106.07 -13.78 84.33
C LEU A 72 -107.31 -13.11 83.75
N LYS A 73 -107.54 -13.20 82.43
CA LYS A 73 -108.62 -12.51 81.70
C LYS A 73 -108.63 -10.98 81.93
N ILE A 74 -107.45 -10.39 82.13
CA ILE A 74 -107.28 -8.93 82.25
C ILE A 74 -107.01 -8.38 80.83
N ASN A 75 -107.86 -7.50 80.33
CA ASN A 75 -107.66 -6.85 79.04
C ASN A 75 -106.83 -5.58 79.18
N SER A 76 -106.27 -5.08 78.07
CA SER A 76 -105.52 -3.81 78.05
C SER A 76 -106.36 -2.61 78.49
N SER A 77 -107.69 -2.66 78.27
CA SER A 77 -108.66 -1.66 78.73
C SER A 77 -108.89 -1.69 80.24
N ASP A 78 -108.54 -2.78 80.92
CA ASP A 78 -108.66 -2.92 82.37
C ASP A 78 -107.41 -2.40 83.11
N LEU A 79 -106.43 -1.89 82.36
CA LEU A 79 -105.15 -1.40 82.86
C LEU A 79 -105.02 0.11 82.67
N ASP A 80 -104.81 0.80 83.77
CA ASP A 80 -104.37 2.19 83.82
C ASP A 80 -102.85 2.24 84.03
N CYS A 81 -102.17 3.24 83.48
CA CYS A 81 -100.71 3.32 83.49
C CYS A 81 -100.24 4.70 83.93
N SER A 82 -99.11 4.75 84.62
CA SER A 82 -98.49 6.00 85.05
C SER A 82 -96.97 5.87 85.00
N ILE A 83 -96.31 6.96 84.64
CA ILE A 83 -94.85 7.06 84.63
C ILE A 83 -94.41 7.96 85.76
N ASP A 84 -93.52 7.45 86.60
CA ASP A 84 -92.70 8.24 87.51
C ASP A 84 -91.35 8.49 86.83
N ASN A 85 -91.21 9.66 86.23
CA ASN A 85 -90.02 10.06 85.48
C ASN A 85 -88.80 10.24 86.38
N ASP A 86 -89.00 10.71 87.62
CA ASP A 86 -87.89 10.99 88.54
C ASP A 86 -87.22 9.71 89.02
N ASN A 87 -88.00 8.63 89.12
CA ASN A 87 -87.50 7.32 89.55
C ASN A 87 -87.36 6.30 88.41
N ASN A 88 -87.56 6.72 87.15
CA ASN A 88 -87.63 5.86 85.96
C ASN A 88 -88.45 4.59 86.20
N LYS A 89 -89.66 4.76 86.75
CA LYS A 89 -90.53 3.67 87.17
C LYS A 89 -91.85 3.74 86.44
N PHE A 90 -92.19 2.68 85.72
CA PHE A 90 -93.48 2.53 85.06
C PHE A 90 -94.40 1.71 85.95
N THR A 91 -95.59 2.23 86.27
CA THR A 91 -96.57 1.55 87.12
C THR A 91 -97.85 1.28 86.35
N VAL A 92 -98.27 0.01 86.38
CA VAL A 92 -99.52 -0.50 85.82
C VAL A 92 -100.47 -0.78 86.95
N ASN A 93 -101.63 -0.15 86.91
CA ASN A 93 -102.70 -0.30 87.89
C ASN A 93 -103.89 -1.01 87.25
N VAL A 94 -104.57 -1.88 88.00
CA VAL A 94 -105.88 -2.38 87.56
C VAL A 94 -106.93 -1.29 87.78
N MET A 95 -107.73 -0.99 86.76
CA MET A 95 -108.80 -0.02 86.88
C MET A 95 -109.80 -0.42 87.98
N PRO A 96 -110.35 0.54 88.76
CA PRO A 96 -111.29 0.24 89.84
C PRO A 96 -112.53 -0.57 89.41
N SER A 97 -112.91 -0.45 88.14
CA SER A 97 -114.03 -1.15 87.49
C SER A 97 -113.82 -2.66 87.32
N ASN A 98 -112.58 -3.17 87.36
CA ASN A 98 -112.31 -4.61 87.28
C ASN A 98 -112.90 -5.31 88.51
N LYS A 99 -113.70 -6.36 88.32
CA LYS A 99 -114.45 -7.02 89.40
C LYS A 99 -113.61 -8.01 90.21
N ASP A 100 -112.54 -8.54 89.62
CA ASP A 100 -111.81 -9.69 90.14
C ASP A 100 -110.43 -9.32 90.69
N PHE A 101 -109.81 -8.26 90.14
CA PHE A 101 -108.45 -7.84 90.47
C PHE A 101 -108.37 -6.38 90.94
N LYS A 102 -107.36 -6.10 91.76
CA LYS A 102 -107.00 -4.76 92.24
C LYS A 102 -105.48 -4.63 92.39
N GLY A 103 -105.00 -3.44 92.69
CA GLY A 103 -103.59 -3.21 93.02
C GLY A 103 -102.76 -2.77 91.82
N SER A 104 -101.45 -2.72 92.03
CA SER A 104 -100.48 -2.10 91.12
C SER A 104 -99.25 -2.97 90.97
N VAL A 105 -98.62 -2.90 89.81
CA VAL A 105 -97.35 -3.54 89.53
C VAL A 105 -96.44 -2.59 88.77
N SER A 106 -95.16 -2.55 89.10
CA SER A 106 -94.23 -1.60 88.50
C SER A 106 -92.95 -2.27 88.02
N PHE A 107 -92.31 -1.69 87.01
CA PHE A 107 -90.95 -2.04 86.61
C PHE A 107 -90.10 -0.78 86.43
N TYR A 108 -88.79 -0.93 86.61
CA TYR A 108 -87.83 0.15 86.38
C TYR A 108 -87.30 0.10 84.96
N PHE A 109 -87.00 1.28 84.41
CA PHE A 109 -86.42 1.41 83.09
C PHE A 109 -85.21 2.36 83.09
N TYR A 110 -84.44 2.34 82.02
CA TYR A 110 -83.42 3.33 81.72
C TYR A 110 -83.69 3.92 80.34
N VAL A 111 -83.44 5.22 80.18
CA VAL A 111 -83.44 5.86 78.86
C VAL A 111 -82.01 5.84 78.33
N LYS A 112 -81.82 5.34 77.10
CA LYS A 112 -80.51 5.34 76.46
C LYS A 112 -80.07 6.77 76.15
N ASN A 113 -78.82 7.07 76.45
CA ASN A 113 -78.19 8.34 76.08
C ASN A 113 -77.93 8.37 74.57
N ASP A 114 -78.19 9.50 73.92
CA ASP A 114 -77.92 9.68 72.49
C ASP A 114 -76.46 10.11 72.27
N LEU A 115 -75.71 9.41 71.41
CA LEU A 115 -74.34 9.75 71.06
C LEU A 115 -74.18 11.18 70.52
N LYS A 116 -75.22 11.76 69.90
CA LYS A 116 -75.18 13.16 69.44
C LYS A 116 -74.96 14.15 70.59
N THR A 117 -75.44 13.82 71.79
CA THR A 117 -75.34 14.71 72.98
C THR A 117 -73.93 14.81 73.56
N ILE A 118 -73.04 13.89 73.19
CA ILE A 118 -71.63 13.90 73.62
C ILE A 118 -70.67 14.34 72.52
N LYS A 119 -71.15 14.57 71.29
CA LYS A 119 -70.34 14.93 70.12
C LYS A 119 -69.37 16.08 70.41
N ASP A 120 -69.87 17.17 70.99
CA ASP A 120 -69.08 18.38 71.27
C ASP A 120 -68.05 18.21 72.39
N LYS A 121 -68.15 17.11 73.14
CA LYS A 121 -67.17 16.77 74.19
C LYS A 121 -65.99 16.00 73.62
N LEU A 122 -66.08 15.45 72.41
CA LEU A 122 -65.07 14.60 71.79
C LEU A 122 -64.09 15.39 70.91
N ILE A 123 -62.89 14.86 70.72
CA ILE A 123 -61.90 15.35 69.77
C ILE A 123 -62.25 14.74 68.42
N LEU A 124 -62.78 15.56 67.52
CA LEU A 124 -63.23 15.15 66.18
C LEU A 124 -62.25 15.57 65.07
N ASN A 125 -61.38 16.55 65.32
CA ASN A 125 -60.31 16.90 64.39
C ASN A 125 -59.16 15.90 64.55
N LEU A 126 -59.20 14.82 63.77
CA LEU A 126 -58.17 13.80 63.76
C LEU A 126 -57.01 14.22 62.84
N PRO A 127 -55.76 13.85 63.17
CA PRO A 127 -54.64 14.07 62.27
C PRO A 127 -54.87 13.40 60.92
N LYS A 128 -54.34 13.99 59.85
CA LYS A 128 -54.34 13.36 58.53
C LYS A 128 -53.57 12.05 58.59
N PHE A 129 -54.16 10.98 58.10
CA PHE A 129 -53.55 9.66 58.16
C PHE A 129 -53.24 9.11 56.77
N ASP A 130 -52.30 8.18 56.76
CA ASP A 130 -51.87 7.48 55.55
C ASP A 130 -52.74 6.24 55.32
N THR A 131 -53.25 6.09 54.10
CA THR A 131 -54.05 4.93 53.69
C THR A 131 -53.21 3.78 53.14
N LEU A 132 -51.91 3.96 52.97
CA LEU A 132 -51.00 2.93 52.45
C LEU A 132 -50.73 1.83 53.49
N SER A 133 -50.73 2.16 54.77
CA SER A 133 -50.31 1.25 55.84
C SER A 133 -51.44 0.40 56.43
N HIS A 134 -52.69 0.86 56.34
CA HIS A 134 -53.86 0.21 56.96
C HIS A 134 -55.14 0.49 56.14
N PRO A 135 -56.18 -0.36 56.23
CA PRO A 135 -57.50 -0.01 55.71
C PRO A 135 -57.95 1.32 56.31
N LYS A 136 -58.18 2.31 55.43
CA LYS A 136 -58.55 3.71 55.73
C LYS A 136 -59.57 3.83 56.86
N ASP A 137 -60.52 2.94 56.78
CA ASP A 137 -61.69 2.73 57.62
C ASP A 137 -61.33 2.37 59.07
N TYR A 138 -60.45 1.37 59.28
CA TYR A 138 -60.07 0.90 60.61
C TYR A 138 -59.16 1.88 61.34
N TYR A 139 -58.21 2.48 60.63
CA TYR A 139 -57.24 3.40 61.23
C TYR A 139 -57.89 4.69 61.74
N ALA A 140 -58.85 5.25 60.99
CA ALA A 140 -59.60 6.42 61.41
C ALA A 140 -60.37 6.17 62.72
N PHE A 141 -61.00 4.99 62.83
CA PHE A 141 -61.72 4.60 64.04
C PHE A 141 -60.80 4.37 65.24
N GLU A 142 -59.71 3.61 65.09
CA GLU A 142 -58.77 3.39 66.19
C GLU A 142 -58.12 4.70 66.66
N THR A 143 -57.80 5.62 65.74
CA THR A 143 -57.29 6.96 66.09
C THR A 143 -58.33 7.77 66.87
N PHE A 144 -59.60 7.70 66.46
CA PHE A 144 -60.71 8.32 67.19
C PHE A 144 -60.82 7.74 68.61
N ILE A 145 -60.78 6.40 68.76
CA ILE A 145 -60.83 5.72 70.05
C ILE A 145 -59.64 6.10 70.92
N GLU A 146 -58.42 6.13 70.39
CA GLU A 146 -57.21 6.49 71.14
C GLU A 146 -57.29 7.93 71.66
N LYS A 147 -57.56 8.89 70.76
CA LYS A 147 -57.65 10.33 71.10
C LYS A 147 -58.75 10.63 72.09
N ASN A 148 -59.81 9.82 72.10
CA ASN A 148 -60.95 10.02 73.00
C ASN A 148 -61.02 9.00 74.14
N SER A 149 -60.06 8.10 74.28
CA SER A 149 -60.09 6.95 75.21
C SER A 149 -60.49 7.35 76.64
N SER A 150 -59.87 8.40 77.18
CA SER A 150 -60.19 8.94 78.50
C SER A 150 -61.63 9.47 78.61
N LYS A 151 -62.10 10.20 77.59
CA LYS A 151 -63.45 10.80 77.56
C LYS A 151 -64.53 9.74 77.38
N LEU A 152 -64.29 8.76 76.51
CA LEU A 152 -65.19 7.63 76.28
C LEU A 152 -65.32 6.78 77.56
N SER A 153 -64.20 6.48 78.22
CA SER A 153 -64.17 5.75 79.50
C SER A 153 -64.95 6.47 80.61
N GLN A 154 -64.79 7.79 80.75
CA GLN A 154 -65.57 8.60 81.72
C GLN A 154 -67.07 8.56 81.47
N LEU A 155 -67.49 8.42 80.21
CA LEU A 155 -68.89 8.28 79.81
C LEU A 155 -69.39 6.83 79.92
N GLY A 156 -68.53 5.89 80.32
CA GLY A 156 -68.85 4.46 80.37
C GLY A 156 -69.19 3.89 79.00
N LEU A 157 -68.53 4.38 77.96
CA LEU A 157 -68.66 3.97 76.57
C LEU A 157 -67.34 3.32 76.13
N ASP A 158 -67.37 2.03 75.77
CA ASP A 158 -66.20 1.30 75.26
C ASP A 158 -66.25 1.23 73.72
N LYS A 159 -65.09 0.98 73.08
CA LYS A 159 -65.01 0.73 71.64
C LYS A 159 -65.91 -0.42 71.20
N TRP A 160 -66.12 -1.40 72.09
CA TRP A 160 -66.99 -2.55 71.83
C TRP A 160 -68.47 -2.20 71.83
N ASP A 161 -68.87 -1.07 72.40
CA ASP A 161 -70.25 -0.55 72.36
C ASP A 161 -70.54 0.24 71.07
N LEU A 162 -69.54 0.43 70.22
CA LEU A 162 -69.60 1.23 69.01
C LEU A 162 -69.51 0.36 67.75
N LYS A 163 -70.22 0.81 66.72
CA LYS A 163 -70.02 0.46 65.32
C LYS A 163 -69.56 1.72 64.60
N TRP A 164 -68.86 1.53 63.49
CA TRP A 164 -68.38 2.63 62.69
C TRP A 164 -68.47 2.29 61.21
N SER A 165 -68.57 3.32 60.38
CA SER A 165 -68.43 3.25 58.93
C SER A 165 -67.71 4.51 58.44
N LEU A 166 -66.96 4.38 57.34
CA LEU A 166 -66.28 5.50 56.71
C LEU A 166 -66.71 5.57 55.25
N GLU A 167 -67.45 6.62 54.90
CA GLU A 167 -67.89 6.86 53.53
C GLU A 167 -67.56 8.31 53.15
N ASN A 168 -66.97 8.52 51.97
CA ASN A 168 -66.68 9.87 51.45
C ASN A 168 -65.97 10.80 52.45
N ASN A 169 -64.94 10.30 53.14
CA ASN A 169 -64.19 11.03 54.19
C ASN A 169 -65.00 11.42 55.43
N LEU A 170 -66.16 10.81 55.64
CA LEU A 170 -67.00 11.03 56.80
C LEU A 170 -67.01 9.79 57.69
N LEU A 171 -66.33 9.85 58.84
CA LEU A 171 -66.35 8.78 59.83
C LEU A 171 -67.64 8.89 60.64
N THR A 172 -68.49 7.88 60.52
CA THR A 172 -69.75 7.76 61.27
C THR A 172 -69.53 6.82 62.45
N ILE A 173 -69.83 7.29 63.66
CA ILE A 173 -69.80 6.53 64.90
C ILE A 173 -71.23 6.28 65.35
N LYS A 174 -71.58 5.02 65.53
CA LYS A 174 -72.93 4.55 65.85
C LYS A 174 -72.93 3.66 67.08
N ALA A 175 -73.91 3.80 67.95
CA ALA A 175 -74.08 2.88 69.07
C ALA A 175 -74.50 1.50 68.55
N ARG A 176 -73.94 0.43 69.13
CA ARG A 176 -74.39 -0.93 68.85
C ARG A 176 -75.87 -1.12 69.21
N GLU A 177 -76.57 -1.93 68.42
CA GLU A 177 -78.00 -2.20 68.62
C GLU A 177 -78.29 -2.90 69.96
N ASP A 178 -77.36 -3.74 70.41
CA ASP A 178 -77.40 -4.43 71.72
C ASP A 178 -76.89 -3.56 72.88
N SER A 179 -76.51 -2.29 72.64
CA SER A 179 -76.14 -1.38 73.72
C SER A 179 -77.35 -1.05 74.59
N ASN A 180 -77.22 -1.33 75.89
CA ASN A 180 -78.24 -1.03 76.89
C ASN A 180 -78.19 0.42 77.40
N ARG A 181 -77.18 1.21 77.00
CA ARG A 181 -76.92 2.55 77.55
C ARG A 181 -76.90 3.65 76.50
N TRP A 182 -76.56 3.32 75.26
CA TRP A 182 -76.33 4.29 74.20
C TRP A 182 -77.18 4.01 72.97
N LYS A 183 -77.60 5.08 72.30
CA LYS A 183 -78.32 5.04 71.02
C LYS A 183 -77.82 6.14 70.09
N GLY A 184 -78.28 6.10 68.85
CA GLY A 184 -77.99 7.14 67.85
C GLY A 184 -76.60 7.02 67.23
N GLU A 185 -76.25 8.04 66.45
CA GLU A 185 -75.01 8.13 65.69
C GLU A 185 -74.63 9.59 65.44
N PHE A 186 -73.35 9.84 65.19
CA PHE A 186 -72.87 11.11 64.65
C PHE A 186 -71.75 10.86 63.65
N SER A 187 -71.54 11.82 62.77
CA SER A 187 -70.46 11.77 61.79
C SER A 187 -69.63 13.04 61.80
N PHE A 188 -68.37 12.91 61.39
CA PHE A 188 -67.41 14.01 61.27
C PHE A 188 -66.40 13.72 60.17
N GLU A 189 -65.83 14.79 59.60
CA GLU A 189 -64.88 14.67 58.51
C GLU A 189 -63.52 14.19 59.01
N VAL A 190 -62.90 13.30 58.23
CA VAL A 190 -61.56 12.81 58.43
C VAL A 190 -60.78 12.94 57.13
N TYR A 191 -59.52 13.35 57.20
CA TYR A 191 -58.72 13.65 56.02
C TYR A 191 -57.55 12.68 55.88
N THR A 192 -57.17 12.36 54.66
CA THR A 192 -56.01 11.52 54.33
C THR A 192 -54.89 12.38 53.79
N LYS A 193 -53.64 11.96 54.04
CA LYS A 193 -52.48 12.60 53.41
C LYS A 193 -52.51 12.38 51.89
N SER A 194 -52.08 13.38 51.12
CA SER A 194 -51.95 13.26 49.67
C SER A 194 -50.71 12.43 49.32
N ASN A 195 -50.87 11.43 48.44
CA ASN A 195 -49.72 10.61 48.05
C ASN A 195 -48.86 11.36 47.03
N ILE A 196 -47.57 11.52 47.31
CA ILE A 196 -46.61 12.25 46.47
C ILE A 196 -46.46 11.61 45.07
N LYS A 197 -46.71 10.29 44.95
CA LYS A 197 -46.68 9.56 43.68
C LYS A 197 -47.77 10.01 42.68
N SER A 198 -48.83 10.63 43.17
CA SER A 198 -49.90 11.16 42.30
C SER A 198 -49.54 12.48 41.62
N ILE A 199 -48.40 13.09 42.00
CA ILE A 199 -47.90 14.33 41.41
C ILE A 199 -47.00 13.99 40.22
N ASN A 200 -47.16 14.73 39.12
CA ASN A 200 -46.32 14.60 37.95
C ASN A 200 -44.96 15.29 38.18
N TRP A 201 -44.00 14.57 38.75
CA TRP A 201 -42.65 15.10 39.00
C TRP A 201 -41.80 15.16 37.72
N GLU A 202 -41.05 16.24 37.57
CA GLU A 202 -40.07 16.39 36.49
C GLU A 202 -38.71 15.86 36.93
N PHE A 203 -38.20 14.87 36.20
CA PHE A 203 -36.84 14.40 36.38
C PHE A 203 -36.25 14.06 35.01
N PRO A 204 -34.94 14.33 34.75
CA PRO A 204 -34.35 14.05 33.44
C PRO A 204 -34.48 12.58 33.04
N ASP A 205 -34.90 12.33 31.80
CA ASP A 205 -34.97 10.98 31.23
C ASP A 205 -33.56 10.48 30.90
N SER A 206 -33.23 9.26 31.33
CA SER A 206 -31.89 8.67 31.16
C SER A 206 -31.48 8.40 29.71
N SER A 207 -32.42 8.46 28.77
CA SER A 207 -32.17 8.46 27.32
C SER A 207 -31.69 9.81 26.78
N THR A 208 -31.95 10.90 27.51
CA THR A 208 -31.65 12.28 27.08
C THR A 208 -30.67 13.01 27.98
N TYR A 209 -30.46 12.51 29.20
CA TYR A 209 -29.55 13.08 30.18
C TYR A 209 -29.03 12.00 31.13
N ARG A 210 -27.73 12.00 31.37
CA ARG A 210 -27.05 11.10 32.30
C ARG A 210 -26.13 11.90 33.22
N PHE A 211 -25.95 11.41 34.44
CA PHE A 211 -25.23 12.13 35.48
C PHE A 211 -23.72 11.87 35.40
N GLU A 212 -22.92 12.85 35.83
CA GLU A 212 -21.45 12.71 35.86
C GLU A 212 -21.03 11.62 36.85
N SER A 213 -21.72 11.55 37.99
CA SER A 213 -21.62 10.48 38.98
C SER A 213 -22.98 10.26 39.63
N LEU A 214 -23.31 9.03 40.05
CA LEU A 214 -24.50 8.81 40.86
C LEU A 214 -24.24 9.22 42.31
N ASN A 215 -24.36 10.52 42.56
CA ASN A 215 -24.29 11.10 43.89
C ASN A 215 -25.68 11.57 44.32
N GLU A 216 -26.16 11.05 45.45
CA GLU A 216 -27.45 11.43 46.05
C GLU A 216 -27.64 12.94 46.16
N LYS A 217 -26.60 13.68 46.53
CA LYS A 217 -26.67 15.14 46.67
C LYS A 217 -26.94 15.83 45.33
N GLU A 218 -26.25 15.43 44.26
CA GLU A 218 -26.42 15.99 42.91
C GLU A 218 -27.82 15.69 42.38
N LEU A 219 -28.31 14.46 42.61
CA LEU A 219 -29.64 14.02 42.21
C LEU A 219 -30.74 14.79 42.97
N ALA A 220 -30.56 15.00 44.28
CA ALA A 220 -31.47 15.79 45.10
C ALA A 220 -31.51 17.26 44.67
N GLU A 221 -30.35 17.89 44.45
CA GLU A 221 -30.28 19.26 43.93
C GLU A 221 -30.95 19.38 42.55
N THR A 222 -30.76 18.38 41.68
CA THR A 222 -31.40 18.32 40.36
C THR A 222 -32.93 18.16 40.47
N PHE A 223 -33.41 17.31 41.37
CA PHE A 223 -34.83 17.12 41.62
C PHE A 223 -35.47 18.42 42.12
N ILE A 224 -34.87 19.03 43.15
CA ILE A 224 -35.36 20.28 43.75
C ILE A 224 -35.37 21.40 42.71
N LYS A 225 -34.31 21.53 41.91
CA LYS A 225 -34.23 22.56 40.87
C LYS A 225 -35.31 22.37 39.80
N SER A 226 -35.45 21.15 39.28
CA SER A 226 -36.42 20.80 38.24
C SER A 226 -37.86 20.97 38.72
N ASN A 227 -38.12 20.77 40.01
CA ASN A 227 -39.46 20.84 40.58
C ASN A 227 -39.70 22.05 41.49
N SER A 228 -38.80 23.04 41.49
CA SER A 228 -38.85 24.20 42.39
C SER A 228 -40.24 24.86 42.42
N LYS A 229 -40.82 25.12 41.25
CA LYS A 229 -42.17 25.68 41.12
C LYS A 229 -43.26 24.78 41.71
N LYS A 230 -43.21 23.47 41.47
CA LYS A 230 -44.19 22.50 42.01
C LYS A 230 -44.06 22.36 43.53
N LEU A 231 -42.84 22.34 44.03
CA LEU A 231 -42.54 22.31 45.46
C LEU A 231 -43.12 23.55 46.16
N ASP A 232 -42.94 24.74 45.58
CA ASP A 232 -43.52 25.99 46.08
C ASP A 232 -45.07 25.98 46.05
N GLU A 233 -45.68 25.53 44.94
CA GLU A 233 -47.14 25.41 44.79
C GLU A 233 -47.75 24.47 45.85
N LEU A 234 -47.06 23.37 46.15
CA LEU A 234 -47.47 22.37 47.13
C LEU A 234 -47.06 22.72 48.57
N LYS A 235 -46.30 23.81 48.76
CA LYS A 235 -45.68 24.20 50.04
C LYS A 235 -44.86 23.07 50.68
N LEU A 236 -44.18 22.28 49.84
CA LEU A 236 -43.24 21.24 50.26
C LEU A 236 -41.82 21.77 50.19
N ASN A 237 -41.10 21.78 51.31
CA ASN A 237 -39.70 22.18 51.34
C ASN A 237 -38.77 20.97 51.15
N ALA A 238 -37.50 21.24 50.82
CA ALA A 238 -36.49 20.18 50.73
C ALA A 238 -36.33 19.39 52.05
N SER A 239 -36.52 20.02 53.20
CA SER A 239 -36.49 19.37 54.53
C SER A 239 -37.67 18.43 54.78
N ASP A 240 -38.75 18.57 54.01
CA ASP A 240 -39.92 17.69 54.07
C ASP A 240 -39.71 16.43 53.22
N LEU A 241 -38.59 16.33 52.50
CA LEU A 241 -38.23 15.22 51.63
C LEU A 241 -36.97 14.54 52.12
N ILE A 242 -36.92 13.22 51.96
CA ILE A 242 -35.78 12.36 52.18
C ILE A 242 -35.38 11.82 50.83
N PHE A 243 -34.11 12.00 50.48
CA PHE A 243 -33.53 11.53 49.23
C PHE A 243 -32.65 10.33 49.54
N THR A 244 -32.80 9.25 48.79
CA THR A 244 -31.96 8.06 48.91
C THR A 244 -31.58 7.55 47.53
N LEU A 245 -30.35 7.10 47.38
CA LEU A 245 -29.88 6.45 46.16
C LEU A 245 -29.44 5.01 46.46
N GLU A 246 -30.13 4.03 45.85
CA GLU A 246 -29.76 2.62 45.91
C GLU A 246 -29.51 2.09 44.50
N GLY A 247 -28.24 1.79 44.19
CA GLY A 247 -27.84 1.38 42.84
C GLY A 247 -28.13 2.49 41.81
N ASN A 248 -29.06 2.22 40.90
CA ASN A 248 -29.49 3.15 39.85
C ASN A 248 -30.92 3.69 40.05
N ILE A 249 -31.45 3.54 41.27
CA ILE A 249 -32.78 4.03 41.65
C ILE A 249 -32.62 5.16 42.66
N PHE A 250 -33.04 6.35 42.23
CA PHE A 250 -33.11 7.54 43.07
C PHE A 250 -34.53 7.69 43.61
N THR A 251 -34.68 7.61 44.94
CA THR A 251 -35.97 7.67 45.61
C THR A 251 -36.13 9.00 46.33
N VAL A 252 -37.28 9.63 46.13
CA VAL A 252 -37.73 10.82 46.86
C VAL A 252 -38.92 10.44 47.72
N LYS A 253 -38.74 10.49 49.04
CA LYS A 253 -39.73 10.08 50.03
C LYS A 253 -40.15 11.27 50.88
N VAL A 254 -41.43 11.38 51.21
CA VAL A 254 -41.90 12.39 52.16
C VAL A 254 -41.48 12.02 53.59
N ASN A 255 -40.94 12.98 54.33
CA ASN A 255 -40.58 12.81 55.73
C ASN A 255 -41.84 12.47 56.55
N SER A 256 -41.71 11.51 57.49
CA SER A 256 -42.85 11.00 58.28
C SER A 256 -43.53 12.08 59.13
N THR A 257 -42.82 13.18 59.42
CA THR A 257 -43.32 14.34 60.16
C THR A 257 -44.14 15.30 59.31
N ASN A 258 -44.27 15.10 57.98
CA ASN A 258 -45.10 15.97 57.15
C ASN A 258 -46.60 15.64 57.34
N ASP A 259 -47.40 16.65 57.65
CA ASP A 259 -48.83 16.46 57.97
C ASP A 259 -49.74 16.37 56.73
N GLU A 260 -49.26 16.80 55.56
CA GLU A 260 -50.07 16.97 54.35
C GLU A 260 -49.85 15.86 53.31
N PHE A 261 -48.62 15.38 53.18
CA PHE A 261 -48.21 14.44 52.15
C PHE A 261 -47.61 13.15 52.72
N THR A 262 -47.67 12.07 51.93
CA THR A 262 -47.05 10.78 52.24
C THR A 262 -46.56 10.09 50.96
N GLY A 263 -45.86 8.96 51.11
CA GLY A 263 -45.40 8.12 50.01
C GLY A 263 -44.02 8.50 49.46
N GLU A 264 -43.66 7.84 48.36
CA GLU A 264 -42.38 7.98 47.69
C GLU A 264 -42.53 7.85 46.17
N VAL A 265 -41.58 8.40 45.44
CA VAL A 265 -41.42 8.29 44.00
C VAL A 265 -40.00 7.88 43.67
N GLU A 266 -39.85 7.02 42.66
CA GLU A 266 -38.57 6.46 42.24
C GLU A 266 -38.25 6.90 40.81
N PHE A 267 -37.00 7.26 40.58
CA PHE A 267 -36.47 7.62 39.27
C PHE A 267 -35.30 6.71 38.94
N ARG A 268 -35.32 6.12 37.75
CA ARG A 268 -34.16 5.40 37.24
C ARG A 268 -33.15 6.43 36.72
N VAL A 269 -31.92 6.34 37.20
CA VAL A 269 -30.84 7.26 36.89
C VAL A 269 -29.65 6.50 36.35
N ASP A 270 -28.97 7.06 35.37
CA ASP A 270 -27.80 6.42 34.76
C ASP A 270 -26.62 7.39 34.73
N GLU A 271 -25.42 6.85 34.87
CA GLU A 271 -24.20 7.61 34.62
C GLU A 271 -23.97 7.82 33.13
N LYS A 272 -23.28 8.92 32.80
CA LYS A 272 -22.79 9.17 31.45
C LYS A 272 -21.93 8.00 30.99
N TYR A 273 -22.09 7.62 29.73
CA TYR A 273 -21.24 6.64 29.09
C TYR A 273 -19.80 7.17 29.06
N ASN A 274 -18.84 6.32 29.39
CA ASN A 274 -17.43 6.68 29.26
C ASN A 274 -17.00 6.46 27.80
N LEU A 275 -16.36 7.44 27.17
CA LEU A 275 -15.80 7.30 25.82
C LEU A 275 -14.85 6.10 25.73
N GLU A 276 -14.14 5.79 26.80
CA GLU A 276 -13.27 4.62 26.88
C GLU A 276 -14.02 3.28 26.72
N SER A 277 -15.32 3.23 27.03
CA SER A 277 -16.12 2.00 26.88
C SER A 277 -16.34 1.59 25.43
N ILE A 278 -15.98 2.45 24.47
CA ILE A 278 -16.07 2.15 23.05
C ILE A 278 -14.69 2.07 22.38
N LEU A 279 -13.61 2.21 23.16
CA LEU A 279 -12.23 2.27 22.66
C LEU A 279 -11.87 1.06 21.79
N ASP A 280 -12.25 -0.15 22.18
CA ASP A 280 -11.97 -1.39 21.43
C ASP A 280 -12.64 -1.44 20.04
N ARG A 281 -13.62 -0.58 19.80
CA ARG A 281 -14.30 -0.45 18.50
C ARG A 281 -13.76 0.71 17.68
N LEU A 282 -13.01 1.61 18.30
CA LEU A 282 -12.41 2.76 17.63
C LEU A 282 -11.07 2.33 17.02
N ASN A 283 -10.84 2.74 15.78
CA ASN A 283 -9.56 2.65 15.12
C ASN A 283 -8.64 3.77 15.62
N THR A 284 -7.73 3.40 16.51
CA THR A 284 -6.64 4.26 17.02
C THR A 284 -5.32 4.03 16.29
N ASP A 285 -5.25 3.08 15.35
CA ASP A 285 -4.08 2.84 14.51
C ASP A 285 -4.03 3.88 13.39
N MET A 286 -3.55 5.05 13.76
CA MET A 286 -3.50 6.20 12.86
C MET A 286 -2.41 6.03 11.80
N PRO A 287 -2.64 6.52 10.56
CA PRO A 287 -1.57 6.64 9.59
C PRO A 287 -0.47 7.58 10.10
N LYS A 288 0.74 7.46 9.55
CA LYS A 288 1.78 8.46 9.82
C LYS A 288 1.48 9.76 9.08
N PHE A 289 1.65 10.88 9.77
CA PHE A 289 1.35 12.22 9.23
C PHE A 289 2.61 12.94 8.77
N LYS A 290 2.48 13.83 7.77
CA LYS A 290 3.60 14.68 7.33
C LYS A 290 4.01 15.66 8.44
N ILE A 291 3.01 16.25 9.09
CA ILE A 291 3.14 17.14 10.24
C ILE A 291 2.12 16.64 11.26
N LEU A 292 2.44 16.67 12.55
CA LEU A 292 1.45 16.40 13.58
C LEU A 292 0.62 17.66 13.82
N ASP A 293 -0.30 17.92 12.90
CA ASP A 293 -1.32 18.94 13.05
C ASP A 293 -2.54 18.32 13.73
N LYS A 294 -2.99 18.93 14.83
CA LYS A 294 -4.07 18.38 15.65
C LYS A 294 -5.41 18.31 14.90
N ASP A 295 -5.67 19.25 13.98
CA ASP A 295 -6.93 19.32 13.25
C ASP A 295 -6.95 18.26 12.14
N GLU A 296 -5.82 18.04 11.46
CA GLU A 296 -5.65 16.96 10.49
C GLU A 296 -5.76 15.57 11.14
N ILE A 297 -5.14 15.38 12.30
CA ILE A 297 -5.22 14.14 13.08
C ILE A 297 -6.67 13.88 13.50
N PHE A 298 -7.36 14.88 14.05
CA PHE A 298 -8.76 14.75 14.45
C PHE A 298 -9.66 14.42 13.26
N ALA A 299 -9.52 15.13 12.15
CA ALA A 299 -10.31 14.89 10.94
C ALA A 299 -10.11 13.47 10.41
N THR A 300 -8.86 12.98 10.45
CA THR A 300 -8.53 11.60 10.07
C THR A 300 -9.15 10.60 11.04
N PHE A 301 -9.02 10.82 12.34
CA PHE A 301 -9.59 9.95 13.37
C PHE A 301 -11.11 9.87 13.23
N TYR A 302 -11.77 11.03 13.10
CA TYR A 302 -13.22 11.11 12.99
C TYR A 302 -13.72 10.38 11.74
N ARG A 303 -13.04 10.56 10.61
CA ARG A 303 -13.37 9.85 9.36
C ARG A 303 -13.15 8.33 9.47
N LEU A 304 -12.09 7.88 10.14
CA LEU A 304 -11.83 6.45 10.35
C LEU A 304 -12.86 5.79 11.28
N ASN A 305 -13.54 6.58 12.12
CA ASN A 305 -14.43 6.13 13.17
C ASN A 305 -15.87 6.61 13.03
N GLU A 306 -16.23 7.17 11.86
CA GLU A 306 -17.50 7.86 11.64
C GLU A 306 -18.70 6.97 11.99
N ASP A 307 -18.71 5.73 11.51
CA ASP A 307 -19.79 4.76 11.77
C ASP A 307 -19.97 4.44 13.27
N GLU A 308 -18.87 4.25 14.01
CA GLU A 308 -18.93 3.89 15.43
C GLU A 308 -19.32 5.10 16.30
N LEU A 309 -18.82 6.28 15.94
CA LEU A 309 -19.22 7.53 16.58
C LEU A 309 -20.69 7.86 16.32
N GLU A 310 -21.18 7.66 15.09
CA GLU A 310 -22.60 7.85 14.74
C GLU A 310 -23.50 6.86 15.50
N ARG A 311 -23.15 5.56 15.54
CA ARG A 311 -23.90 4.57 16.34
C ARG A 311 -23.95 4.92 17.82
N ALA A 312 -22.89 5.54 18.34
CA ALA A 312 -22.80 6.01 19.72
C ALA A 312 -23.51 7.37 19.93
N ASN A 313 -24.07 7.98 18.89
CA ASN A 313 -24.60 9.36 18.89
C ASN A 313 -23.58 10.39 19.39
N ILE A 314 -22.31 10.22 19.05
CA ILE A 314 -21.22 11.14 19.36
C ILE A 314 -20.92 11.98 18.14
N SER A 315 -21.25 13.26 18.20
CA SER A 315 -20.92 14.23 17.16
C SER A 315 -19.60 14.96 17.44
N SER A 316 -18.90 15.37 16.39
CA SER A 316 -17.62 16.10 16.50
C SER A 316 -17.69 17.34 17.40
N ASN A 317 -18.83 18.03 17.42
CA ASN A 317 -19.03 19.23 18.23
C ASN A 317 -19.05 18.98 19.76
N ILE A 318 -19.23 17.75 20.22
CA ILE A 318 -19.14 17.38 21.65
C ILE A 318 -17.77 16.82 22.03
N LEU A 319 -16.80 16.84 21.11
CA LEU A 319 -15.43 16.41 21.36
C LEU A 319 -14.49 17.64 21.39
N GLU A 320 -13.53 17.59 22.30
CA GLU A 320 -12.34 18.43 22.37
C GLU A 320 -11.13 17.54 22.12
N TYR A 321 -10.09 18.10 21.53
CA TYR A 321 -8.91 17.34 21.19
C TYR A 321 -7.64 18.18 21.35
N SER A 322 -6.57 17.51 21.75
CA SER A 322 -5.26 18.09 21.99
C SER A 322 -4.17 17.14 21.53
N LEU A 323 -3.02 17.72 21.23
CA LEU A 323 -1.82 16.99 20.88
C LEU A 323 -0.72 17.44 21.83
N ASP A 324 -0.11 16.50 22.55
CA ASP A 324 1.08 16.74 23.37
C ASP A 324 2.20 15.78 22.94
N GLY A 325 3.24 16.34 22.31
CA GLY A 325 4.27 15.56 21.63
C GLY A 325 3.68 14.66 20.54
N ASP A 326 3.75 13.34 20.77
CA ASP A 326 3.26 12.29 19.88
C ASP A 326 1.96 11.64 20.41
N VAL A 327 1.39 12.14 21.50
CA VAL A 327 0.15 11.63 22.10
C VAL A 327 -1.01 12.53 21.71
N PHE A 328 -1.99 11.96 21.00
CA PHE A 328 -3.24 12.63 20.66
C PHE A 328 -4.33 12.23 21.64
N THR A 329 -4.98 13.22 22.24
CA THR A 329 -6.04 13.03 23.23
C THR A 329 -7.35 13.58 22.69
N ILE A 330 -8.42 12.81 22.83
CA ILE A 330 -9.79 13.20 22.51
C ILE A 330 -10.62 13.08 23.78
N LYS A 331 -11.26 14.18 24.14
CA LYS A 331 -12.05 14.32 25.36
C LYS A 331 -13.47 14.72 25.05
N VAL A 332 -14.44 14.19 25.78
CA VAL A 332 -15.82 14.66 25.68
C VAL A 332 -15.96 16.00 26.39
N LYS A 333 -16.57 16.98 25.72
CA LYS A 333 -16.87 18.28 26.31
C LYS A 333 -17.75 18.13 27.54
N GLY A 334 -17.46 18.90 28.59
CA GLY A 334 -18.18 18.82 29.87
C GLY A 334 -19.69 19.08 29.78
N ASN A 335 -20.15 19.76 28.72
CA ASN A 335 -21.58 20.02 28.47
C ASN A 335 -22.31 18.89 27.73
N SER A 336 -21.64 17.78 27.40
CA SER A 336 -22.30 16.60 26.86
C SER A 336 -23.28 16.02 27.88
N ARG A 337 -24.50 15.74 27.42
CA ARG A 337 -25.57 15.20 28.28
C ARG A 337 -25.46 13.70 28.52
N LEU A 338 -24.75 12.96 27.65
CA LEU A 338 -24.76 11.51 27.65
C LEU A 338 -23.38 10.88 27.83
N TRP A 339 -22.31 11.59 27.49
CA TRP A 339 -20.96 11.05 27.40
C TRP A 339 -19.98 11.81 28.30
N LYS A 340 -18.99 11.11 28.86
CA LYS A 340 -17.86 11.64 29.64
C LYS A 340 -16.57 10.91 29.27
N GLY A 341 -15.45 11.35 29.85
CA GLY A 341 -14.15 10.70 29.70
C GLY A 341 -13.34 11.17 28.50
N GLU A 342 -12.19 10.54 28.32
CA GLU A 342 -11.21 10.84 27.28
C GLU A 342 -10.50 9.56 26.83
N ILE A 343 -9.98 9.59 25.61
CA ILE A 343 -9.13 8.54 25.04
C ILE A 343 -7.83 9.20 24.56
N SER A 344 -6.73 8.48 24.67
CA SER A 344 -5.44 8.92 24.16
C SER A 344 -4.76 7.81 23.37
N PHE A 345 -4.12 8.16 22.25
CA PHE A 345 -3.38 7.23 21.41
C PHE A 345 -2.15 7.90 20.80
N ASN A 346 -1.15 7.08 20.46
CA ASN A 346 0.06 7.58 19.82
C ASN A 346 -0.17 7.85 18.34
N VAL A 347 0.33 8.99 17.89
CA VAL A 347 0.45 9.34 16.48
C VAL A 347 1.93 9.41 16.11
N SER A 348 2.24 9.39 14.82
CA SER A 348 3.63 9.37 14.39
C SER A 348 3.83 10.18 13.12
N LYS A 349 5.01 10.79 13.01
CA LYS A 349 5.42 11.50 11.80
C LYS A 349 5.96 10.52 10.76
N LYS A 350 5.68 10.81 9.49
CA LYS A 350 6.50 10.32 8.38
C LYS A 350 7.89 10.94 8.51
N SER A 351 8.92 10.23 8.07
CA SER A 351 10.28 10.77 8.00
C SER A 351 10.45 11.58 6.72
N ASP A 352 11.10 12.74 6.77
CA ASP A 352 11.42 13.49 5.56
C ASP A 352 12.64 12.86 4.87
N ILE A 353 12.50 12.48 3.60
CA ILE A 353 13.57 11.91 2.79
C ILE A 353 14.78 12.85 2.70
N LYS A 354 14.58 14.18 2.82
CA LYS A 354 15.66 15.17 2.85
C LYS A 354 16.63 14.97 4.02
N THR A 355 16.18 14.37 5.13
CA THR A 355 17.04 14.11 6.30
C THR A 355 18.13 13.07 6.04
N ILE A 356 17.96 12.27 4.97
CA ILE A 356 18.89 11.21 4.58
C ILE A 356 19.35 11.37 3.12
N ILE A 357 19.26 12.58 2.57
CA ILE A 357 19.64 12.88 1.18
C ILE A 357 21.09 12.50 0.88
N ASN A 358 21.97 12.55 1.89
CA ASN A 358 23.38 12.18 1.79
C ASN A 358 23.62 10.67 1.53
N LYS A 359 22.60 9.83 1.70
CA LYS A 359 22.68 8.41 1.29
C LYS A 359 22.47 8.21 -0.20
N PHE A 360 21.92 9.20 -0.91
CA PHE A 360 21.62 9.09 -2.33
C PHE A 360 22.77 9.61 -3.18
N GLU A 361 23.16 8.84 -4.20
CA GLU A 361 24.02 9.30 -5.28
C GLU A 361 23.22 10.22 -6.19
N THR A 362 23.68 11.48 -6.28
CA THR A 362 23.04 12.55 -7.05
C THR A 362 23.90 13.00 -8.23
N ASN A 363 25.17 12.58 -8.27
CA ASN A 363 26.01 12.76 -9.45
C ASN A 363 25.82 11.57 -10.39
N LEU A 364 24.80 11.67 -11.25
CA LEU A 364 24.47 10.62 -12.23
C LEU A 364 25.31 10.71 -13.52
N GLY A 365 26.34 11.55 -13.54
CA GLY A 365 27.12 11.85 -14.74
C GLY A 365 26.43 12.83 -15.70
N LYS A 366 26.88 12.83 -16.96
CA LYS A 366 26.34 13.68 -18.03
C LYS A 366 25.46 12.87 -18.99
N PHE A 367 24.31 13.42 -19.36
CA PHE A 367 23.34 12.80 -20.26
C PHE A 367 23.43 13.37 -21.68
N SER A 368 23.22 12.54 -22.72
CA SER A 368 23.16 13.03 -24.11
C SER A 368 21.99 13.97 -24.34
N GLU A 369 20.86 13.69 -23.69
CA GLU A 369 19.66 14.52 -23.66
C GLU A 369 19.09 14.53 -22.24
N LEU A 370 18.52 15.67 -21.83
CA LEU A 370 17.88 15.79 -20.53
C LEU A 370 16.44 15.29 -20.61
N ASP A 371 16.29 13.96 -20.70
CA ASP A 371 15.00 13.28 -20.65
C ASP A 371 14.69 12.86 -19.20
N ALA A 372 13.56 13.35 -18.67
CA ALA A 372 13.20 13.15 -17.27
C ALA A 372 13.06 11.67 -16.90
N ARG A 373 12.53 10.85 -17.81
CA ARG A 373 12.35 9.42 -17.56
C ARG A 373 13.68 8.69 -17.52
N HIS A 374 14.56 8.94 -18.49
CA HIS A 374 15.88 8.31 -18.53
C HIS A 374 16.74 8.70 -17.32
N ILE A 375 16.66 9.97 -16.90
CA ILE A 375 17.31 10.44 -15.66
C ILE A 375 16.72 9.74 -14.44
N PHE A 376 15.39 9.60 -14.36
CA PHE A 376 14.74 8.87 -13.26
C PHE A 376 15.14 7.40 -13.19
N GLU A 377 15.12 6.69 -14.33
CA GLU A 377 15.54 5.28 -14.40
C GLU A 377 17.01 5.12 -13.97
N THR A 378 17.86 6.07 -14.35
CA THR A 378 19.28 6.12 -13.91
C THR A 378 19.38 6.39 -12.42
N PHE A 379 18.67 7.40 -11.90
CA PHE A 379 18.62 7.72 -10.47
C PHE A 379 18.16 6.53 -9.64
N TYR A 380 17.04 5.90 -10.02
CA TYR A 380 16.44 4.77 -9.33
C TYR A 380 17.38 3.57 -9.31
N ARG A 381 17.98 3.21 -10.46
CA ARG A 381 18.91 2.09 -10.55
C ARG A 381 20.19 2.33 -9.74
N THR A 382 20.76 3.54 -9.81
CA THR A 382 21.97 3.90 -9.06
C THR A 382 21.71 3.83 -7.55
N ASN A 383 20.49 4.17 -7.11
CA ASN A 383 20.10 4.21 -5.70
C ASN A 383 19.24 3.02 -5.24
N ALA A 384 19.19 1.93 -6.01
CA ALA A 384 18.26 0.82 -5.78
C ALA A 384 18.39 0.22 -4.36
N ASN A 385 19.62 -0.01 -3.89
CA ASN A 385 19.87 -0.57 -2.56
C ASN A 385 19.37 0.37 -1.44
N VAL A 386 19.61 1.67 -1.58
CA VAL A 386 19.19 2.68 -0.58
C VAL A 386 17.67 2.78 -0.55
N LEU A 387 17.03 2.77 -1.72
CA LEU A 387 15.57 2.78 -1.84
C LEU A 387 14.93 1.53 -1.22
N GLU A 388 15.53 0.36 -1.44
CA GLU A 388 15.09 -0.92 -0.87
C GLU A 388 15.19 -0.94 0.66
N GLU A 389 16.32 -0.52 1.24
CA GLU A 389 16.50 -0.41 2.70
C GLU A 389 15.47 0.53 3.35
N LEU A 390 15.02 1.54 2.62
CA LEU A 390 14.04 2.51 3.07
C LEU A 390 12.58 2.08 2.79
N TYR A 391 12.39 0.92 2.16
CA TYR A 391 11.09 0.42 1.69
C TYR A 391 10.37 1.42 0.77
N ILE A 392 11.11 2.07 -0.13
CA ILE A 392 10.59 2.99 -1.14
C ILE A 392 10.62 2.28 -2.48
N LEU A 393 9.43 2.05 -3.06
CA LEU A 393 9.30 1.44 -4.38
C LEU A 393 9.31 2.51 -5.48
N GLU A 394 9.57 2.09 -6.72
CA GLU A 394 9.46 2.99 -7.88
C GLU A 394 8.08 3.67 -7.96
N SER A 395 7.01 2.95 -7.65
CA SER A 395 5.63 3.48 -7.63
C SER A 395 5.38 4.48 -6.50
N ASP A 396 6.24 4.55 -5.49
CA ASP A 396 6.19 5.55 -4.44
C ASP A 396 6.87 6.86 -4.85
N LEU A 397 7.47 6.94 -6.04
CA LEU A 397 8.15 8.13 -6.52
C LEU A 397 7.40 8.76 -7.70
N THR A 398 7.38 10.08 -7.71
CA THR A 398 7.09 10.90 -8.88
C THR A 398 8.34 11.70 -9.22
N TYR A 399 8.49 12.09 -10.48
CA TYR A 399 9.66 12.84 -10.91
C TYR A 399 9.30 13.98 -11.85
N THR A 400 10.10 15.04 -11.77
CA THR A 400 9.99 16.22 -12.61
C THR A 400 11.38 16.73 -12.94
N LEU A 401 11.56 17.22 -14.16
CA LEU A 401 12.75 17.92 -14.60
C LEU A 401 12.35 19.34 -15.00
N VAL A 402 12.96 20.33 -14.36
CA VAL A 402 12.81 21.75 -14.72
C VAL A 402 14.19 22.30 -15.02
N GLU A 403 14.41 22.68 -16.28
CA GLU A 403 15.73 23.08 -16.79
C GLU A 403 16.80 22.01 -16.54
N ASP A 404 17.77 22.30 -15.66
CA ASP A 404 18.87 21.41 -15.25
C ASP A 404 18.66 20.81 -13.85
N ASN A 405 17.51 21.03 -13.20
CA ASN A 405 17.21 20.47 -11.88
C ASN A 405 16.21 19.33 -12.00
N PHE A 406 16.68 18.13 -11.62
CA PHE A 406 15.85 16.96 -11.51
C PHE A 406 15.37 16.78 -10.06
N THR A 407 14.09 16.47 -9.90
CA THR A 407 13.47 16.22 -8.60
C THR A 407 12.77 14.86 -8.63
N ALA A 408 13.09 14.01 -7.66
CA ALA A 408 12.33 12.81 -7.32
C ALA A 408 11.58 13.04 -5.99
N LYS A 409 10.26 12.97 -6.02
CA LYS A 409 9.37 13.24 -4.90
C LYS A 409 8.68 11.96 -4.43
N ILE A 410 8.61 11.77 -3.12
CA ILE A 410 7.84 10.68 -2.53
C ILE A 410 6.35 11.02 -2.64
N ASN A 411 5.58 10.08 -3.19
CA ASN A 411 4.14 10.18 -3.35
C ASN A 411 3.45 10.21 -1.99
N ASP A 412 2.34 10.95 -1.89
CA ASP A 412 1.63 11.17 -0.62
C ASP A 412 1.08 9.85 -0.02
N THR A 413 0.92 8.81 -0.84
CA THR A 413 0.49 7.47 -0.46
C THR A 413 1.55 6.66 0.28
N ASN A 414 2.85 7.04 0.24
CA ASN A 414 3.88 6.32 0.97
C ASN A 414 3.64 6.44 2.48
N LYS A 415 3.70 5.31 3.20
CA LYS A 415 3.33 5.23 4.63
C LYS A 415 4.42 5.70 5.59
N LEU A 416 5.67 5.77 5.14
CA LEU A 416 6.83 5.97 6.01
C LEU A 416 7.55 7.29 5.74
N TRP A 417 7.61 7.69 4.47
CA TRP A 417 8.44 8.79 4.00
C TRP A 417 7.60 9.87 3.33
N PHE A 418 8.12 11.09 3.34
CA PHE A 418 7.63 12.21 2.53
C PHE A 418 8.81 13.07 2.08
N GLY A 419 8.55 14.05 1.22
CA GLY A 419 9.55 15.01 0.77
C GLY A 419 10.09 14.66 -0.61
N GLU A 420 11.20 15.29 -0.98
CA GLU A 420 11.76 15.20 -2.32
C GLU A 420 13.29 15.32 -2.29
N ILE A 421 13.94 14.70 -3.25
CA ILE A 421 15.37 14.81 -3.52
C ILE A 421 15.51 15.62 -4.80
N SER A 422 16.24 16.72 -4.75
CA SER A 422 16.48 17.58 -5.92
C SER A 422 17.98 17.78 -6.12
N PHE A 423 18.44 17.64 -7.36
CA PHE A 423 19.84 17.80 -7.73
C PHE A 423 20.00 18.27 -9.18
N LYS A 424 21.16 18.83 -9.48
CA LYS A 424 21.50 19.27 -10.83
C LYS A 424 21.91 18.09 -11.70
N VAL A 425 21.42 18.08 -12.93
CA VAL A 425 21.80 17.15 -13.99
C VAL A 425 22.45 17.92 -15.12
N TYR A 426 23.42 17.30 -15.77
CA TYR A 426 24.22 17.97 -16.78
C TYR A 426 24.04 17.30 -18.14
N LYS A 427 23.79 18.11 -19.17
CA LYS A 427 23.82 17.64 -20.55
C LYS A 427 25.27 17.55 -21.00
N LYS A 428 25.61 16.52 -21.77
CA LYS A 428 26.86 16.45 -22.53
C LYS A 428 26.89 17.61 -23.52
N GLU A 429 28.03 18.27 -23.63
CA GLU A 429 28.28 19.25 -24.68
C GLU A 429 28.51 18.53 -26.01
N ASP A 430 28.19 19.20 -27.12
CA ASP A 430 28.48 18.68 -28.46
C ASP A 430 29.95 18.97 -28.78
N ILE A 431 30.75 17.93 -29.02
CA ILE A 431 32.19 18.09 -29.30
C ILE A 431 32.42 18.94 -30.56
N THR A 432 31.45 18.99 -31.48
CA THR A 432 31.55 19.79 -32.72
C THR A 432 31.52 21.30 -32.46
N THR A 433 31.12 21.79 -31.29
CA THR A 433 31.26 23.21 -30.96
C THR A 433 32.72 23.65 -30.86
N TYR A 434 33.64 22.69 -30.76
CA TYR A 434 35.09 22.93 -30.74
C TYR A 434 35.75 22.73 -32.11
N LEU A 435 34.98 22.45 -33.17
CA LEU A 435 35.50 22.16 -34.51
C LEU A 435 36.48 23.23 -35.01
N ASP A 436 36.15 24.51 -34.81
CA ASP A 436 36.96 25.65 -35.26
C ASP A 436 38.28 25.79 -34.50
N LYS A 437 38.40 25.16 -33.33
CA LYS A 437 39.64 25.15 -32.53
C LYS A 437 40.59 24.03 -32.94
N PHE A 438 40.13 23.02 -33.68
CA PHE A 438 40.97 21.94 -34.18
C PHE A 438 41.64 22.29 -35.50
N VAL A 439 42.94 22.00 -35.59
CA VAL A 439 43.68 21.95 -36.85
C VAL A 439 43.41 20.60 -37.51
N LEU A 440 42.47 20.60 -38.47
CA LEU A 440 42.02 19.40 -39.19
C LEU A 440 42.78 19.13 -40.49
N ASN A 441 43.45 20.15 -41.03
CA ASN A 441 44.31 20.03 -42.22
C ASN A 441 45.71 19.59 -41.81
N LEU A 442 45.87 18.27 -41.61
CA LEU A 442 47.15 17.68 -41.24
C LEU A 442 48.09 17.58 -42.46
N PRO A 443 49.42 17.65 -42.25
CA PRO A 443 50.38 17.40 -43.32
C PRO A 443 50.26 15.97 -43.86
N LYS A 444 50.75 15.74 -45.09
CA LYS A 444 50.90 14.38 -45.60
C LYS A 444 52.02 13.66 -44.84
N PHE A 445 51.73 12.48 -44.32
CA PHE A 445 52.64 11.73 -43.45
C PHE A 445 53.61 10.86 -44.24
N ASP A 446 54.89 10.83 -43.83
CA ASP A 446 55.90 9.91 -44.37
C ASP A 446 55.75 8.49 -43.79
N ASP A 447 55.53 8.38 -42.48
CA ASP A 447 55.11 7.15 -41.80
C ASP A 447 53.60 7.22 -41.56
N PHE A 448 52.85 6.39 -42.30
CA PHE A 448 51.39 6.38 -42.28
C PHE A 448 50.80 5.36 -41.30
N SER A 449 51.54 4.98 -40.25
CA SER A 449 51.03 4.16 -39.15
C SER A 449 50.08 4.91 -38.23
N ASP A 450 49.11 4.22 -37.65
CA ASP A 450 48.07 4.83 -36.81
C ASP A 450 48.65 5.59 -35.61
N ASN A 451 49.65 5.00 -34.95
CA ASN A 451 50.30 5.61 -33.79
C ASN A 451 50.99 6.94 -34.12
N VAL A 452 51.63 7.06 -35.28
CA VAL A 452 52.31 8.30 -35.68
C VAL A 452 51.28 9.39 -35.98
N ILE A 453 50.21 9.03 -36.71
CA ILE A 453 49.13 9.95 -37.06
C ILE A 453 48.43 10.46 -35.80
N ILE A 454 48.06 9.58 -34.87
CA ILE A 454 47.37 9.95 -33.62
C ILE A 454 48.25 10.87 -32.77
N LYS A 455 49.53 10.52 -32.59
CA LYS A 455 50.46 11.33 -31.79
C LYS A 455 50.69 12.70 -32.40
N GLU A 456 50.86 12.78 -33.71
CA GLU A 456 51.05 14.05 -34.39
C GLU A 456 49.78 14.90 -34.35
N PHE A 457 48.61 14.29 -34.52
CA PHE A 457 47.32 14.98 -34.38
C PHE A 457 47.16 15.59 -32.98
N LEU A 458 47.43 14.80 -31.92
CA LEU A 458 47.38 15.26 -30.53
C LEU A 458 48.44 16.33 -30.24
N ASN A 459 49.61 16.25 -30.86
CA ASN A 459 50.68 17.24 -30.70
C ASN A 459 50.35 18.57 -31.38
N ILE A 460 49.84 18.54 -32.62
CA ILE A 460 49.37 19.73 -33.35
C ILE A 460 48.22 20.39 -32.59
N ASN A 461 47.32 19.59 -32.02
CA ASN A 461 46.13 20.05 -31.30
C ASN A 461 46.32 20.05 -29.77
N LYS A 462 47.55 20.18 -29.27
CA LYS A 462 47.88 19.93 -27.85
C LYS A 462 47.08 20.77 -26.86
N GLU A 463 46.86 22.05 -27.14
CA GLU A 463 46.14 22.94 -26.23
C GLU A 463 44.65 22.56 -26.13
N ILE A 464 43.98 22.34 -27.26
CA ILE A 464 42.58 21.92 -27.28
C ILE A 464 42.41 20.48 -26.77
N ALA A 465 43.36 19.59 -27.05
CA ALA A 465 43.37 18.24 -26.50
C ALA A 465 43.48 18.26 -24.97
N LYS A 466 44.29 19.17 -24.39
CA LYS A 466 44.37 19.36 -22.95
C LYS A 466 43.10 19.99 -22.36
N GLU A 467 42.52 20.99 -23.02
CA GLU A 467 41.25 21.62 -22.63
C GLU A 467 40.11 20.59 -22.56
N LEU A 468 40.04 19.69 -23.54
CA LEU A 468 38.99 18.66 -23.66
C LEU A 468 39.35 17.31 -23.00
N ASN A 469 40.54 17.20 -22.39
CA ASN A 469 41.08 15.97 -21.80
C ASN A 469 41.12 14.77 -22.78
N LEU A 470 41.52 15.03 -24.03
CA LEU A 470 41.69 14.02 -25.07
C LEU A 470 43.04 13.31 -24.97
N ASP A 471 43.02 12.01 -25.23
CA ASP A 471 44.19 11.14 -25.32
C ASP A 471 44.06 10.15 -26.49
N GLU A 472 45.03 9.24 -26.65
CA GLU A 472 45.05 8.27 -27.75
C GLU A 472 43.81 7.37 -27.80
N SER A 473 43.16 7.10 -26.67
CA SER A 473 41.97 6.23 -26.59
C SER A 473 40.70 6.86 -27.17
N HIS A 474 40.70 8.19 -27.33
CA HIS A 474 39.59 8.96 -27.86
C HIS A 474 39.65 9.16 -29.38
N ILE A 475 40.71 8.68 -30.04
CA ILE A 475 40.92 8.87 -31.47
C ILE A 475 40.87 7.52 -32.19
N LYS A 476 40.00 7.44 -33.19
CA LYS A 476 39.82 6.26 -34.03
C LYS A 476 40.24 6.56 -35.45
N LEU A 477 41.08 5.70 -36.01
CA LEU A 477 41.48 5.75 -37.42
C LEU A 477 40.83 4.61 -38.21
N THR A 478 40.31 4.95 -39.38
CA THR A 478 39.76 3.98 -40.34
C THR A 478 40.35 4.22 -41.72
N THR A 479 41.06 3.24 -42.29
CA THR A 479 41.61 3.33 -43.65
C THR A 479 40.51 3.32 -44.70
N ASP A 480 40.64 4.19 -45.71
CA ASP A 480 39.72 4.23 -46.85
C ASP A 480 39.91 2.95 -47.69
N ILE A 481 38.81 2.27 -48.00
CA ILE A 481 38.82 1.00 -48.74
C ILE A 481 39.33 1.20 -50.18
N ASN A 482 39.20 2.41 -50.72
CA ASN A 482 39.56 2.72 -52.10
C ASN A 482 40.91 3.45 -52.22
N ASP A 483 41.53 3.84 -51.10
CA ASP A 483 42.81 4.55 -51.08
C ASP A 483 43.59 4.24 -49.79
N ASP A 484 44.56 3.31 -49.89
CA ASP A 484 45.42 2.93 -48.77
C ASP A 484 46.24 4.10 -48.19
N TYR A 485 46.34 5.22 -48.92
CA TYR A 485 47.01 6.45 -48.47
C TYR A 485 46.04 7.49 -47.90
N LYS A 486 44.80 7.10 -47.60
CA LYS A 486 43.81 7.94 -46.96
C LYS A 486 43.20 7.22 -45.76
N LYS A 487 43.14 7.93 -44.62
CA LYS A 487 42.45 7.47 -43.40
C LYS A 487 41.47 8.53 -42.95
N THR A 488 40.35 8.10 -42.37
CA THR A 488 39.45 8.97 -41.61
C THR A 488 39.87 8.93 -40.15
N LEU A 489 40.20 10.09 -39.58
CA LEU A 489 40.42 10.30 -38.15
C LEU A 489 39.10 10.77 -37.54
N GLU A 490 38.63 10.06 -36.52
CA GLU A 490 37.41 10.37 -35.78
C GLU A 490 37.73 10.55 -34.28
N ILE A 491 37.29 11.67 -33.71
CA ILE A 491 37.39 11.95 -32.27
C ILE A 491 36.07 11.59 -31.60
N GLU A 492 36.11 10.65 -30.66
CA GLU A 492 34.98 10.24 -29.83
C GLU A 492 35.39 10.34 -28.35
N HIS A 493 34.66 11.12 -27.55
CA HIS A 493 34.95 11.28 -26.11
C HIS A 493 33.70 11.00 -25.27
N PRO A 494 33.79 10.20 -24.19
CA PRO A 494 32.64 9.75 -23.43
C PRO A 494 31.83 10.89 -22.79
N ASP A 495 32.45 12.01 -22.45
CA ASP A 495 31.77 13.17 -21.84
C ASP A 495 31.09 14.13 -22.84
N TYR A 496 31.24 13.90 -24.14
CA TYR A 496 30.65 14.74 -25.19
C TYR A 496 29.70 13.92 -26.09
N ILE A 497 28.81 14.61 -26.80
CA ILE A 497 28.02 14.03 -27.89
C ILE A 497 28.63 14.43 -29.24
N GLY A 498 28.38 13.62 -30.27
CA GLY A 498 28.92 13.83 -31.61
C GLY A 498 30.35 13.32 -31.78
N SER A 499 30.88 13.49 -32.99
CA SER A 499 32.28 13.20 -33.31
C SER A 499 32.83 14.19 -34.33
N ILE A 500 34.12 14.51 -34.22
CA ILE A 500 34.83 15.32 -35.22
C ILE A 500 35.56 14.38 -36.17
N LYS A 501 35.38 14.57 -37.47
CA LYS A 501 35.99 13.73 -38.51
C LYS A 501 36.84 14.55 -39.45
N THR A 502 38.03 14.06 -39.78
CA THR A 502 38.87 14.62 -40.86
C THR A 502 39.57 13.52 -41.65
N ASN A 503 39.95 13.82 -42.88
CA ASN A 503 40.76 12.93 -43.69
C ASN A 503 42.24 13.26 -43.51
N VAL A 504 43.04 12.23 -43.27
CA VAL A 504 44.49 12.31 -43.19
C VAL A 504 45.10 11.48 -44.31
N TYR A 505 46.22 11.95 -44.84
CA TYR A 505 46.80 11.39 -46.07
C TYR A 505 48.26 10.99 -45.85
N GLY A 506 48.64 9.82 -46.37
CA GLY A 506 50.02 9.41 -46.49
C GLY A 506 50.63 9.97 -47.78
N LYS A 507 51.95 10.15 -47.81
CA LYS A 507 52.64 10.37 -49.09
C LYS A 507 52.64 9.08 -49.90
N ARG A 508 52.42 9.20 -51.21
CA ARG A 508 52.38 8.03 -52.10
C ARG A 508 53.77 7.45 -52.30
N ASN A 509 53.86 6.13 -52.31
CA ASN A 509 55.12 5.47 -52.64
C ASN A 509 55.39 5.58 -54.14
N VAL A 510 56.49 6.22 -54.48
CA VAL A 510 56.92 6.46 -55.85
C VAL A 510 57.13 5.15 -56.61
N ASN A 511 57.53 4.06 -55.95
CA ASN A 511 57.74 2.77 -56.60
C ASN A 511 56.46 2.13 -57.17
N SER A 512 55.29 2.38 -56.58
CA SER A 512 54.02 1.80 -57.07
C SER A 512 53.48 2.52 -58.30
N ASP A 513 53.77 3.82 -58.42
CA ASP A 513 53.27 4.68 -59.50
C ASP A 513 54.27 4.79 -60.68
N LEU A 514 55.51 4.31 -60.53
CA LEU A 514 56.60 4.35 -61.52
C LEU A 514 56.76 3.11 -62.41
N LYS A 515 55.70 2.37 -62.72
CA LYS A 515 55.80 1.16 -63.59
C LYS A 515 56.29 1.47 -65.03
N GLU A 516 56.24 2.73 -65.46
CA GLU A 516 56.64 3.16 -66.81
C GLU A 516 58.11 3.61 -66.94
N LEU A 517 58.88 3.71 -65.83
CA LEU A 517 60.29 4.13 -65.96
C LEU A 517 61.19 3.01 -66.46
N ILE A 518 62.07 3.34 -67.40
CA ILE A 518 63.16 2.47 -67.84
C ILE A 518 64.11 2.29 -66.63
N ASN A 519 64.19 1.06 -66.12
CA ASN A 519 65.00 0.70 -64.94
C ASN A 519 66.20 -0.20 -65.27
N VAL A 520 66.42 -0.45 -66.57
CA VAL A 520 67.58 -1.17 -67.10
C VAL A 520 68.15 -0.39 -68.30
N PHE A 521 69.45 -0.10 -68.26
CA PHE A 521 70.13 0.71 -69.27
C PHE A 521 71.29 -0.06 -69.92
N GLU A 522 71.36 -0.02 -71.25
CA GLU A 522 72.48 -0.55 -72.02
C GLU A 522 73.62 0.49 -72.12
N LEU A 523 74.84 0.07 -71.80
CA LEU A 523 76.07 0.86 -71.89
C LEU A 523 76.78 0.56 -73.22
N LYS A 524 77.29 1.60 -73.89
CA LYS A 524 78.16 1.40 -75.06
C LYS A 524 79.53 0.91 -74.59
N PRO A 525 80.24 0.09 -75.39
CA PRO A 525 81.50 -0.56 -74.97
C PRO A 525 82.61 0.37 -74.44
N ASP A 526 82.57 1.65 -74.80
CA ASP A 526 83.58 2.65 -74.46
C ASP A 526 83.09 3.66 -73.39
N ASP A 527 81.89 3.49 -72.82
CA ASP A 527 81.34 4.39 -71.80
C ASP A 527 82.04 4.20 -70.45
N LYS A 528 82.46 5.30 -69.81
CA LYS A 528 83.02 5.29 -68.45
C LYS A 528 81.87 5.33 -67.44
N PHE A 529 81.54 4.17 -66.85
CA PHE A 529 80.47 4.07 -65.86
C PHE A 529 80.84 4.69 -64.50
N ASP A 530 80.20 5.82 -64.15
CA ASP A 530 80.20 6.42 -62.81
C ASP A 530 78.79 6.92 -62.40
N ILE A 531 78.62 7.36 -61.15
CA ILE A 531 77.31 7.76 -60.60
C ILE A 531 76.68 8.94 -61.34
N ASP A 532 77.49 9.87 -61.82
CA ASP A 532 77.01 11.06 -62.52
C ASP A 532 76.56 10.74 -63.94
N PHE A 533 77.31 9.87 -64.63
CA PHE A 533 76.91 9.31 -65.92
C PHE A 533 75.61 8.49 -65.81
N ALA A 534 75.53 7.60 -64.81
CA ALA A 534 74.36 6.77 -64.56
C ALA A 534 73.11 7.62 -64.24
N TYR A 535 73.28 8.63 -63.37
CA TYR A 535 72.21 9.54 -63.01
C TYR A 535 71.74 10.39 -64.19
N LYS A 536 72.68 10.95 -64.97
CA LYS A 536 72.36 11.75 -66.15
C LYS A 536 71.56 10.95 -67.18
N ASN A 537 71.97 9.71 -67.47
CA ASN A 537 71.23 8.84 -68.38
C ASN A 537 69.83 8.47 -67.83
N PHE A 538 69.71 8.24 -66.53
CA PHE A 538 68.41 8.00 -65.91
C PHE A 538 67.48 9.20 -66.06
N ILE A 539 67.95 10.40 -65.72
CA ILE A 539 67.18 11.65 -65.84
C ILE A 539 66.81 11.92 -67.30
N GLU A 540 67.73 11.74 -68.24
CA GLU A 540 67.48 12.05 -69.66
C GLU A 540 66.44 11.12 -70.29
N GLN A 541 66.53 9.81 -70.04
CA GLN A 541 65.58 8.85 -70.62
C GLN A 541 64.22 8.84 -69.91
N ASN A 542 64.16 9.23 -68.64
CA ASN A 542 62.91 9.27 -67.85
C ASN A 542 62.35 10.69 -67.66
N LYS A 543 62.94 11.71 -68.31
CA LYS A 543 62.61 13.13 -68.11
C LYS A 543 61.11 13.40 -68.14
N ASN A 544 60.43 12.91 -69.17
CA ASN A 544 58.99 13.14 -69.36
C ASN A 544 58.14 12.47 -68.27
N ALA A 545 58.56 11.32 -67.75
CA ALA A 545 57.82 10.60 -66.73
C ALA A 545 58.04 11.23 -65.33
N ILE A 546 59.26 11.70 -65.05
CA ILE A 546 59.59 12.46 -63.83
C ILE A 546 58.83 13.80 -63.82
N GLU A 547 58.80 14.52 -64.95
CA GLU A 547 58.05 15.78 -65.08
C GLU A 547 56.52 15.57 -64.94
N LYS A 548 55.96 14.48 -65.48
CA LYS A 548 54.53 14.14 -65.30
C LYS A 548 54.15 13.94 -63.84
N LEU A 549 55.08 13.49 -62.99
CA LEU A 549 54.86 13.30 -61.56
C LEU A 549 55.07 14.60 -60.76
N GLY A 550 55.45 15.70 -61.43
CA GLY A 550 55.73 16.97 -60.79
C GLY A 550 56.97 16.97 -59.90
N ILE A 551 57.79 15.91 -59.95
CA ILE A 551 59.02 15.79 -59.17
C ILE A 551 60.12 16.56 -59.89
N LYS A 552 60.74 17.53 -59.23
CA LYS A 552 61.90 18.25 -59.76
C LYS A 552 63.18 17.45 -59.51
N GLU A 553 64.18 17.63 -60.37
CA GLU A 553 65.47 16.94 -60.24
C GLU A 553 66.15 17.23 -58.88
N GLU A 554 65.98 18.44 -58.32
CA GLU A 554 66.46 18.82 -56.98
C GLU A 554 65.78 18.07 -55.81
N GLN A 555 64.66 17.40 -56.08
CA GLN A 555 63.92 16.56 -55.14
C GLN A 555 64.26 15.08 -55.32
N LEU A 556 65.30 14.76 -56.09
CA LEU A 556 65.85 13.42 -56.24
C LEU A 556 67.24 13.39 -55.62
N SER A 557 67.49 12.41 -54.76
CA SER A 557 68.84 12.07 -54.32
C SER A 557 69.34 10.82 -55.03
N LYS A 558 70.66 10.75 -55.26
CA LYS A 558 71.32 9.64 -55.95
C LYS A 558 72.35 8.99 -55.06
N GLU A 559 72.32 7.67 -54.99
CA GLU A 559 73.30 6.84 -54.28
C GLU A 559 73.73 5.69 -55.20
N LEU A 560 74.98 5.23 -55.07
CA LEU A 560 75.48 4.07 -55.81
C LEU A 560 75.77 2.94 -54.82
N ASP A 561 75.11 1.79 -54.99
CA ASP A 561 75.31 0.59 -54.17
C ASP A 561 75.58 -0.62 -55.09
N ASN A 562 76.79 -1.21 -55.00
CA ASN A 562 77.21 -2.36 -55.83
C ASN A 562 76.90 -2.18 -57.34
N LYS A 563 77.27 -1.03 -57.90
CA LYS A 563 77.01 -0.62 -59.31
C LYS A 563 75.52 -0.54 -59.71
N LYS A 564 74.61 -0.45 -58.73
CA LYS A 564 73.19 -0.08 -58.93
C LYS A 564 72.99 1.36 -58.51
N LEU A 565 72.33 2.13 -59.35
CA LEU A 565 71.94 3.50 -59.03
C LEU A 565 70.64 3.45 -58.21
N ILE A 566 70.65 4.04 -57.02
CA ILE A 566 69.46 4.23 -56.18
C ILE A 566 69.04 5.68 -56.27
N ILE A 567 67.80 5.91 -56.66
CA ILE A 567 67.18 7.25 -56.70
C ILE A 567 66.16 7.33 -55.59
N LYS A 568 66.31 8.28 -54.67
CA LYS A 568 65.32 8.52 -53.61
C LYS A 568 64.60 9.83 -53.87
N VAL A 569 63.30 9.85 -53.66
CA VAL A 569 62.55 11.11 -53.65
C VAL A 569 62.73 11.74 -52.28
N ILE A 570 63.29 12.94 -52.26
CA ILE A 570 63.53 13.73 -51.06
C ILE A 570 62.75 15.04 -51.15
N ASN A 571 62.22 15.50 -50.02
CA ASN A 571 61.59 16.82 -49.92
C ASN A 571 60.46 17.07 -50.95
N HIS A 572 59.70 16.03 -51.30
CA HIS A 572 58.49 16.16 -52.11
C HIS A 572 57.25 16.16 -51.23
N TYR A 573 56.28 17.02 -51.55
CA TYR A 573 55.06 17.19 -50.76
C TYR A 573 54.08 16.03 -50.93
N GLU A 574 54.14 15.33 -52.06
CA GLU A 574 53.17 14.27 -52.43
C GLU A 574 53.76 12.84 -52.43
N TYR A 575 55.08 12.72 -52.51
CA TYR A 575 55.75 11.49 -52.92
C TYR A 575 56.90 11.14 -51.98
N THR A 576 57.09 9.85 -51.71
CA THR A 576 58.21 9.31 -50.94
C THR A 576 58.66 7.97 -51.52
N GLY A 577 59.86 7.48 -51.19
CA GLY A 577 60.36 6.16 -51.61
C GLY A 577 61.67 6.17 -52.39
N SER A 578 62.11 4.99 -52.84
CA SER A 578 63.40 4.80 -53.52
C SER A 578 63.37 3.76 -54.63
N LEU A 579 63.89 4.12 -55.81
CA LEU A 579 64.00 3.28 -57.00
C LEU A 579 65.41 2.71 -57.13
N LYS A 580 65.55 1.43 -57.52
CA LYS A 580 66.85 0.80 -57.81
C LYS A 580 66.98 0.50 -59.32
N ILE A 581 68.06 0.95 -59.93
CA ILE A 581 68.30 0.92 -61.39
C ILE A 581 69.56 0.08 -61.71
N LYS A 582 69.52 -0.68 -62.81
CA LYS A 582 70.62 -1.55 -63.29
C LYS A 582 71.19 -1.09 -64.64
N PHE A 583 72.49 -1.32 -64.87
CA PHE A 583 73.20 -1.03 -66.13
C PHE A 583 73.96 -2.27 -66.63
N PHE A 584 74.06 -2.49 -67.95
CA PHE A 584 74.75 -3.66 -68.56
C PHE A 584 75.45 -3.32 -69.90
N TYR A 585 76.45 -4.12 -70.33
CA TYR A 585 77.11 -4.01 -71.66
C TYR A 585 76.69 -5.17 -72.58
N ASN A 586 76.37 -4.90 -73.84
CA ASN A 586 76.05 -5.92 -74.84
C ASN A 586 77.26 -6.21 -75.74
N ILE A 587 78.02 -7.26 -75.43
CA ILE A 587 79.27 -7.61 -76.14
C ILE A 587 79.17 -8.93 -76.93
N PHE A 588 78.04 -9.63 -76.85
CA PHE A 588 77.82 -10.96 -77.43
C PHE A 588 77.76 -10.95 -78.97
N GLU A 589 77.18 -9.90 -79.57
CA GLU A 589 76.94 -9.82 -81.01
C GLU A 589 78.23 -9.72 -81.85
N LYS A 590 79.30 -9.15 -81.28
CA LYS A 590 80.55 -8.86 -81.99
C LYS A 590 81.47 -10.07 -82.15
N TYR A 591 81.36 -11.09 -81.29
CA TYR A 591 82.37 -12.15 -81.18
C TYR A 591 81.90 -13.59 -81.50
N ILE A 592 80.59 -13.85 -81.63
CA ILE A 592 80.06 -15.23 -81.67
C ILE A 592 79.30 -15.59 -82.95
N LYS A 593 78.85 -14.64 -83.77
CA LYS A 593 78.21 -14.94 -85.07
C LYS A 593 79.17 -15.78 -85.94
N ASN A 594 78.83 -17.05 -86.19
CA ASN A 594 79.57 -18.05 -86.99
C ASN A 594 80.71 -18.85 -86.30
N ARG A 595 80.69 -19.10 -84.99
CA ARG A 595 81.60 -20.07 -84.34
C ARG A 595 80.92 -21.37 -83.95
N THR A 596 81.50 -22.49 -84.35
CA THR A 596 81.14 -23.85 -83.90
C THR A 596 82.02 -24.24 -82.72
N LEU A 597 81.42 -24.74 -81.62
CA LEU A 597 82.12 -25.21 -80.42
C LEU A 597 81.89 -26.72 -80.27
N ASP A 598 82.95 -27.48 -79.98
CA ASP A 598 82.86 -28.93 -79.76
C ASP A 598 82.61 -29.23 -78.27
N ILE A 599 81.69 -30.14 -77.98
CA ILE A 599 81.32 -30.53 -76.61
C ILE A 599 81.29 -32.07 -76.43
N GLY A 600 81.55 -32.86 -77.48
CA GLY A 600 81.41 -34.32 -77.42
C GLY A 600 79.98 -34.82 -77.13
N THR A 601 79.83 -36.09 -76.77
CA THR A 601 78.54 -36.70 -76.42
C THR A 601 78.09 -36.33 -75.00
N LEU A 602 76.80 -36.01 -74.82
CA LEU A 602 76.20 -35.56 -73.54
C LEU A 602 75.44 -36.70 -72.81
N PHE A 603 75.66 -37.95 -73.21
CA PHE A 603 74.88 -39.10 -72.74
C PHE A 603 75.25 -39.46 -71.30
N ASN A 604 74.27 -39.35 -70.39
CA ASN A 604 74.39 -39.54 -68.93
C ASN A 604 75.23 -38.52 -68.13
N ASP A 605 75.74 -37.45 -68.76
CA ASP A 605 76.40 -36.38 -68.01
C ASP A 605 75.41 -35.57 -67.14
N THR A 606 75.91 -35.08 -66.01
CA THR A 606 75.27 -34.08 -65.15
C THR A 606 75.45 -32.66 -65.71
N LYS A 607 74.64 -31.72 -65.25
CA LYS A 607 74.75 -30.29 -65.63
C LYS A 607 76.16 -29.73 -65.41
N GLN A 608 76.81 -30.14 -64.32
CA GLN A 608 78.17 -29.71 -64.01
C GLN A 608 79.20 -30.36 -64.95
N GLU A 609 79.07 -31.65 -65.24
CA GLU A 609 79.96 -32.34 -66.18
C GLU A 609 79.86 -31.75 -67.61
N ILE A 610 78.67 -31.30 -68.01
CA ILE A 610 78.46 -30.61 -69.30
C ILE A 610 79.14 -29.23 -69.31
N ALA A 611 78.99 -28.44 -68.23
CA ALA A 611 79.70 -27.15 -68.09
C ALA A 611 81.23 -27.35 -68.10
N ASP A 612 81.70 -28.39 -67.41
CA ASP A 612 83.10 -28.76 -67.31
C ASP A 612 83.68 -29.21 -68.65
N LYS A 613 82.96 -30.03 -69.43
CA LYS A 613 83.35 -30.43 -70.78
C LYS A 613 83.39 -29.25 -71.75
N LEU A 614 82.35 -28.40 -71.73
CA LEU A 614 82.30 -27.21 -72.58
C LEU A 614 83.48 -26.29 -72.28
N TRP A 615 83.78 -26.06 -71.01
CA TRP A 615 84.94 -25.30 -70.58
C TRP A 615 86.25 -25.96 -71.01
N ALA A 616 86.44 -27.26 -70.75
CA ALA A 616 87.68 -27.97 -71.05
C ALA A 616 88.06 -27.91 -72.54
N THR A 617 87.09 -28.09 -73.43
CA THR A 617 87.32 -28.12 -74.88
C THR A 617 87.44 -26.72 -75.50
N ASN A 618 86.85 -25.70 -74.87
CA ASN A 618 86.74 -24.35 -75.44
C ASN A 618 87.29 -23.23 -74.53
N ASN A 619 88.10 -23.55 -73.52
CA ASN A 619 88.58 -22.59 -72.50
C ASN A 619 89.23 -21.34 -73.10
N TYR A 620 90.00 -21.47 -74.17
CA TYR A 620 90.69 -20.37 -74.83
C TYR A 620 89.70 -19.35 -75.42
N PHE A 621 88.55 -19.83 -75.91
CA PHE A 621 87.49 -18.95 -76.42
C PHE A 621 86.79 -18.21 -75.28
N PHE A 622 86.43 -18.90 -74.20
CA PHE A 622 85.77 -18.29 -73.05
C PHE A 622 86.67 -17.30 -72.29
N GLN A 623 87.95 -17.62 -72.13
CA GLN A 623 88.93 -16.71 -71.52
C GLN A 623 89.10 -15.41 -72.33
N LYS A 624 89.05 -15.47 -73.67
CA LYS A 624 89.07 -14.27 -74.52
C LYS A 624 87.85 -13.35 -74.32
N LEU A 625 86.73 -13.92 -73.89
CA LEU A 625 85.51 -13.19 -73.55
C LEU A 625 85.48 -12.75 -72.08
N GLY A 626 86.52 -13.06 -71.29
CA GLY A 626 86.57 -12.76 -69.86
C GLY A 626 85.63 -13.61 -69.02
N VAL A 627 85.19 -14.76 -69.54
CA VAL A 627 84.34 -15.75 -68.87
C VAL A 627 85.23 -16.73 -68.11
N GLN A 628 84.90 -17.05 -66.87
CA GLN A 628 85.51 -18.10 -66.05
C GLN A 628 84.66 -19.37 -66.05
N LYS A 629 85.24 -20.49 -65.57
CA LYS A 629 84.56 -21.79 -65.56
C LYS A 629 83.22 -21.74 -64.81
N ASP A 630 83.18 -21.05 -63.67
CA ASP A 630 82.02 -20.96 -62.79
C ASP A 630 80.93 -20.02 -63.32
N ASP A 631 81.25 -19.23 -64.36
CA ASP A 631 80.32 -18.31 -65.02
C ASP A 631 79.42 -19.04 -66.05
N LEU A 632 79.66 -20.35 -66.28
CA LEU A 632 78.88 -21.21 -67.15
C LEU A 632 77.86 -22.02 -66.34
N SER A 633 76.57 -21.72 -66.50
CA SER A 633 75.48 -22.41 -65.80
C SER A 633 74.56 -23.14 -66.78
N VAL A 634 74.49 -24.47 -66.71
CA VAL A 634 73.57 -25.25 -67.56
C VAL A 634 72.14 -25.17 -67.00
N ILE A 635 71.28 -24.45 -67.71
CA ILE A 635 69.90 -24.22 -67.32
C ILE A 635 69.07 -25.49 -67.53
N ASN A 636 69.19 -26.11 -68.71
CA ASN A 636 68.42 -27.31 -69.09
C ASN A 636 69.24 -28.27 -69.98
N VAL A 637 68.95 -29.57 -69.86
CA VAL A 637 69.57 -30.64 -70.65
C VAL A 637 68.46 -31.50 -71.25
N TRP A 638 68.46 -31.63 -72.57
CA TRP A 638 67.49 -32.40 -73.33
C TRP A 638 68.14 -33.67 -73.86
N ARG A 639 68.04 -34.74 -73.06
CA ARG A 639 68.77 -36.00 -73.31
C ARG A 639 68.33 -36.72 -74.60
N LYS A 640 67.03 -36.69 -74.95
CA LYS A 640 66.51 -37.32 -76.18
C LYS A 640 67.02 -36.67 -77.47
N SER A 641 67.39 -35.39 -77.43
CA SER A 641 67.88 -34.62 -78.57
C SER A 641 69.38 -34.27 -78.45
N ASN A 642 70.07 -34.88 -77.49
CA ASN A 642 71.49 -34.67 -77.19
C ASN A 642 71.89 -33.17 -77.22
N SER A 643 71.12 -32.33 -76.52
CA SER A 643 71.30 -30.86 -76.50
C SER A 643 71.18 -30.26 -75.09
N ALA A 644 71.74 -29.07 -74.89
CA ALA A 644 71.71 -28.34 -73.64
C ALA A 644 71.59 -26.81 -73.86
N THR A 645 70.97 -26.13 -72.90
CA THR A 645 70.90 -24.65 -72.83
C THR A 645 71.79 -24.16 -71.71
N ILE A 646 72.68 -23.23 -72.01
CA ILE A 646 73.75 -22.78 -71.13
C ILE A 646 73.65 -21.27 -70.98
N LEU A 647 73.52 -20.80 -69.74
CA LEU A 647 73.67 -19.40 -69.37
C LEU A 647 75.14 -19.09 -69.18
N VAL A 648 75.59 -18.01 -69.80
CA VAL A 648 76.89 -17.42 -69.53
C VAL A 648 76.64 -16.08 -68.87
N GLU A 649 77.07 -15.92 -67.62
CA GLU A 649 76.87 -14.69 -66.84
C GLU A 649 78.18 -14.23 -66.22
N THR A 650 78.70 -13.09 -66.70
CA THR A 650 79.87 -12.42 -66.13
C THR A 650 79.58 -10.93 -65.90
N ASN A 651 80.54 -10.25 -65.27
CA ASN A 651 80.54 -8.79 -65.13
C ASN A 651 80.73 -8.01 -66.45
N LYS A 652 80.96 -8.71 -67.57
CA LYS A 652 81.14 -8.13 -68.90
C LYS A 652 80.22 -8.75 -69.96
N VAL A 653 79.70 -9.95 -69.75
CA VAL A 653 79.09 -10.77 -70.81
C VAL A 653 77.89 -11.52 -70.22
N GLN A 654 76.67 -11.29 -70.71
CA GLN A 654 75.46 -12.04 -70.32
C GLN A 654 74.70 -12.51 -71.56
N GLY A 655 74.42 -13.81 -71.65
CA GLY A 655 73.74 -14.41 -72.80
C GLY A 655 73.44 -15.90 -72.63
N ILE A 656 72.51 -16.40 -73.45
CA ILE A 656 72.10 -17.81 -73.47
C ILE A 656 72.67 -18.48 -74.72
N MET A 657 73.29 -19.64 -74.55
CA MET A 657 73.86 -20.47 -75.61
C MET A 657 73.08 -21.78 -75.71
N TYR A 658 72.69 -22.17 -76.93
CA TYR A 658 72.09 -23.47 -77.21
C TYR A 658 73.12 -24.37 -77.90
N VAL A 659 73.35 -25.55 -77.34
CA VAL A 659 74.33 -26.52 -77.85
C VAL A 659 73.60 -27.81 -78.22
N LYS A 660 73.77 -28.31 -79.45
CA LYS A 660 73.18 -29.56 -79.95
C LYS A 660 74.24 -30.42 -80.63
N TYR A 661 74.22 -31.71 -80.37
CA TYR A 661 75.08 -32.69 -81.04
C TYR A 661 74.22 -33.59 -81.94
N ASP A 662 74.48 -33.58 -83.25
CA ASP A 662 73.75 -34.43 -84.21
C ASP A 662 74.25 -35.89 -84.17
N LEU A 663 73.32 -36.83 -84.03
CA LEU A 663 73.54 -38.28 -84.08
C LEU A 663 72.68 -38.85 -85.22
N ASP A 664 73.08 -38.59 -86.46
CA ASP A 664 72.60 -39.36 -87.61
C ASP A 664 73.71 -40.39 -87.97
N ASP A 665 73.35 -41.68 -88.07
CA ASP A 665 74.16 -42.87 -88.47
C ASP A 665 74.91 -43.71 -87.41
N ILE A 666 74.23 -44.22 -86.36
CA ILE A 666 74.66 -45.48 -85.69
C ILE A 666 73.45 -46.38 -85.43
N ASP A 667 72.88 -46.96 -86.49
CA ASP A 667 71.96 -48.09 -86.38
C ASP A 667 72.12 -48.98 -87.62
N ARG A 668 73.26 -49.70 -87.71
CA ARG A 668 73.52 -50.92 -88.53
C ARG A 668 75.03 -51.24 -88.52
N TYR A 669 75.36 -52.49 -88.20
CA TYR A 669 76.65 -53.19 -88.34
C TYR A 669 77.60 -53.26 -87.11
N SER A 670 77.63 -54.49 -86.61
CA SER A 670 78.65 -55.21 -85.86
C SER A 670 80.12 -54.92 -86.24
N THR A 671 80.96 -54.81 -85.20
CA THR A 671 82.41 -55.12 -85.10
C THR A 671 83.30 -54.91 -86.34
N PHE A 672 84.23 -53.93 -86.29
CA PHE A 672 85.68 -54.06 -86.60
C PHE A 672 86.45 -52.81 -86.07
N PRO A 673 87.79 -52.89 -85.87
CA PRO A 673 88.63 -51.95 -85.12
C PRO A 673 89.29 -50.86 -86.01
N ASN A 674 89.66 -49.76 -85.34
CA ASN A 674 90.56 -48.66 -85.73
C ASN A 674 90.26 -47.82 -87.00
N ASN A 675 89.90 -46.56 -86.71
CA ASN A 675 90.17 -45.33 -87.46
C ASN A 675 89.66 -45.22 -88.90
N GLN A 676 88.43 -44.70 -89.03
CA GLN A 676 88.09 -43.47 -89.76
C GLN A 676 86.57 -43.21 -89.65
N LEU A 677 86.17 -42.33 -88.74
CA LEU A 677 84.82 -41.74 -88.71
C LEU A 677 84.96 -40.26 -89.07
N LYS A 678 84.36 -39.87 -90.19
CA LYS A 678 84.12 -38.45 -90.53
C LYS A 678 83.13 -37.91 -89.51
N SER A 679 83.53 -36.93 -88.69
CA SER A 679 82.61 -36.18 -87.84
C SER A 679 81.91 -35.11 -88.66
N ASN A 680 80.60 -35.25 -88.84
CA ASN A 680 79.74 -34.12 -89.17
C ASN A 680 79.49 -33.36 -87.85
N LEU A 681 80.16 -32.21 -87.70
CA LEU A 681 80.12 -31.38 -86.49
C LEU A 681 78.81 -30.58 -86.42
N GLY A 682 78.19 -30.57 -85.23
CA GLY A 682 76.87 -29.97 -84.96
C GLY A 682 76.80 -28.44 -85.15
N GLN A 683 75.58 -27.95 -85.35
CA GLN A 683 75.26 -26.53 -85.59
C GLN A 683 74.82 -25.83 -84.30
N ILE A 684 75.34 -24.63 -84.02
CA ILE A 684 74.88 -23.75 -82.93
C ILE A 684 73.91 -22.72 -83.50
N ILE A 685 72.68 -22.66 -82.97
CA ILE A 685 71.69 -21.61 -83.26
C ILE A 685 71.60 -20.70 -82.03
N ILE A 686 71.84 -19.40 -82.23
CA ILE A 686 71.74 -18.38 -81.16
C ILE A 686 70.52 -17.52 -81.45
N ASP A 687 69.54 -17.54 -80.53
CA ASP A 687 68.37 -16.66 -80.54
C ASP A 687 68.55 -15.57 -79.48
N ASN A 688 68.45 -14.29 -79.87
CA ASN A 688 68.91 -13.13 -79.11
C ASN A 688 67.79 -12.37 -78.38
N ASN A 689 66.70 -13.04 -78.00
CA ASN A 689 65.64 -12.38 -77.25
C ASN A 689 66.01 -12.23 -75.77
N PHE A 690 66.27 -10.98 -75.35
CA PHE A 690 66.36 -10.58 -73.94
C PHE A 690 64.98 -10.76 -73.29
N LEU A 691 64.88 -11.65 -72.29
CA LEU A 691 63.61 -11.96 -71.61
C LEU A 691 63.74 -11.68 -70.11
N ASP A 692 62.79 -10.94 -69.56
CA ASP A 692 62.72 -10.64 -68.12
C ASP A 692 62.28 -11.88 -67.29
N LYS A 693 62.35 -11.78 -65.96
CA LYS A 693 61.98 -12.86 -65.04
C LYS A 693 60.52 -13.35 -65.18
N SER A 694 59.59 -12.49 -65.62
CA SER A 694 58.21 -12.87 -65.86
C SER A 694 58.08 -13.71 -67.14
N THR A 695 58.89 -13.38 -68.15
CA THR A 695 58.90 -14.06 -69.44
C THR A 695 59.65 -15.39 -69.39
N ILE A 696 60.66 -15.53 -68.52
CA ILE A 696 61.30 -16.82 -68.19
C ILE A 696 60.25 -17.82 -67.68
N SER A 697 59.30 -17.38 -66.84
CA SER A 697 58.24 -18.25 -66.33
C SER A 697 57.24 -18.65 -67.42
N SER A 698 56.88 -17.72 -68.31
CA SER A 698 55.96 -17.99 -69.43
C SER A 698 56.57 -18.87 -70.54
N LEU A 699 57.87 -18.74 -70.82
CA LEU A 699 58.55 -19.59 -71.80
C LEU A 699 58.74 -21.02 -71.29
N ILE A 700 59.08 -21.17 -70.00
CA ILE A 700 59.12 -22.48 -69.30
C ILE A 700 57.73 -23.13 -69.31
N PHE A 701 56.67 -22.35 -69.09
CA PHE A 701 55.29 -22.85 -69.12
C PHE A 701 54.83 -23.27 -70.53
N ASN A 702 55.20 -22.52 -71.58
CA ASN A 702 54.83 -22.84 -72.96
C ASN A 702 55.68 -23.99 -73.58
N THR A 703 56.92 -24.20 -73.14
CA THR A 703 57.69 -25.42 -73.53
C THR A 703 57.28 -26.66 -72.73
N LEU A 704 56.74 -26.51 -71.51
CA LEU A 704 56.10 -27.61 -70.75
C LEU A 704 54.78 -28.09 -71.38
N LEU A 705 54.11 -27.25 -72.17
CA LEU A 705 52.83 -27.57 -72.83
C LEU A 705 52.96 -27.91 -74.33
N GLY A 706 54.12 -27.67 -74.96
CA GLY A 706 54.28 -27.71 -76.42
C GLY A 706 54.84 -29.00 -77.03
N SER A 707 55.27 -29.99 -76.24
CA SER A 707 55.83 -31.23 -76.80
C SER A 707 55.72 -32.44 -75.87
N HIS A 708 54.53 -33.04 -75.80
CA HIS A 708 54.43 -34.49 -75.86
C HIS A 708 53.06 -34.91 -76.43
N PRO A 709 53.01 -35.94 -77.31
CA PRO A 709 51.80 -36.34 -78.02
C PRO A 709 50.83 -37.04 -77.06
N SER A 710 49.55 -36.90 -77.37
CA SER A 710 48.38 -37.61 -76.83
C SER A 710 48.68 -38.87 -76.02
N ASP A 711 48.26 -38.88 -74.75
CA ASP A 711 47.48 -39.99 -74.21
C ASP A 711 46.65 -39.51 -73.00
N SER A 712 45.41 -39.98 -72.98
CA SER A 712 44.29 -39.62 -72.12
C SER A 712 44.53 -39.83 -70.61
N GLY A 713 44.14 -38.86 -69.79
CA GLY A 713 43.98 -39.05 -68.34
C GLY A 713 43.76 -37.73 -67.58
N ILE A 714 42.52 -37.44 -67.22
CA ILE A 714 42.12 -36.29 -66.39
C ILE A 714 42.58 -36.53 -64.95
N HIS A 715 43.46 -35.67 -64.41
CA HIS A 715 43.58 -35.46 -62.97
C HIS A 715 43.52 -33.96 -62.68
N SER A 716 42.37 -33.52 -62.17
CA SER A 716 42.11 -32.15 -61.72
C SER A 716 42.94 -31.82 -60.48
N ILE A 717 43.69 -30.72 -60.52
CA ILE A 717 44.30 -30.11 -59.33
C ILE A 717 43.26 -29.13 -58.75
N HIS A 718 42.79 -29.38 -57.53
CA HIS A 718 41.89 -28.49 -56.79
C HIS A 718 42.72 -27.57 -55.86
N PRO A 719 42.80 -26.25 -56.10
CA PRO A 719 43.33 -25.33 -55.10
C PRO A 719 42.25 -25.02 -54.04
N THR A 720 42.51 -25.40 -52.79
CA THR A 720 41.73 -24.96 -51.61
C THR A 720 42.22 -23.58 -51.16
N ILE A 721 41.33 -22.59 -51.08
CA ILE A 721 41.64 -21.26 -50.53
C ILE A 721 41.19 -21.23 -49.06
N TYR A 722 42.15 -21.07 -48.13
CA TYR A 722 41.86 -20.77 -46.72
C TYR A 722 41.80 -19.25 -46.51
N LEU A 723 40.74 -18.76 -45.84
CA LEU A 723 40.68 -17.38 -45.35
C LEU A 723 41.05 -17.36 -43.86
N PRO A 724 41.90 -16.42 -43.37
CA PRO A 724 42.26 -16.34 -41.96
C PRO A 724 41.11 -15.83 -41.09
N GLU A 725 41.04 -16.30 -39.85
CA GLU A 725 40.05 -15.89 -38.83
C GLU A 725 40.09 -14.38 -38.54
N GLY A 726 38.91 -13.77 -38.36
CA GLY A 726 38.80 -12.47 -37.67
C GLY A 726 38.33 -11.25 -38.47
N LYS A 727 37.52 -11.38 -39.53
CA LYS A 727 36.83 -10.22 -40.16
C LYS A 727 35.32 -10.43 -40.31
N LYS A 728 34.57 -9.41 -39.85
CA LYS A 728 33.11 -9.28 -39.92
C LYS A 728 32.59 -9.40 -41.36
N GLN A 729 31.39 -9.96 -41.50
CA GLN A 729 30.59 -10.09 -42.73
C GLN A 729 30.73 -8.90 -43.69
N LEU A 730 31.04 -9.19 -44.96
CA LEU A 730 30.71 -8.30 -46.06
C LEU A 730 29.23 -8.49 -46.43
N PRO A 731 28.44 -7.41 -46.63
CA PRO A 731 27.14 -7.55 -47.27
C PRO A 731 27.35 -7.88 -48.75
N LEU A 732 26.82 -9.01 -49.20
CA LEU A 732 26.73 -9.40 -50.61
C LEU A 732 25.88 -8.39 -51.38
N LYS A 733 26.51 -7.39 -52.00
CA LYS A 733 25.95 -6.64 -53.12
C LYS A 733 26.57 -7.15 -54.42
N SER A 734 25.80 -7.99 -55.11
CA SER A 734 25.90 -8.35 -56.54
C SER A 734 27.31 -8.56 -57.12
N ILE A 735 27.69 -9.83 -57.31
CA ILE A 735 28.59 -10.21 -58.41
C ILE A 735 27.78 -9.99 -59.69
N LYS A 736 27.89 -8.80 -60.28
CA LYS A 736 27.30 -8.53 -61.61
C LYS A 736 28.30 -8.15 -62.69
N ASP A 737 29.59 -7.98 -62.37
CA ASP A 737 30.60 -7.60 -63.37
C ASP A 737 31.89 -8.42 -63.25
N VAL A 738 31.79 -9.73 -63.44
CA VAL A 738 32.94 -10.52 -63.91
C VAL A 738 32.62 -10.96 -65.33
N SER A 739 33.01 -10.15 -66.32
CA SER A 739 33.05 -10.61 -67.71
C SER A 739 34.38 -11.33 -67.94
N ILE A 740 34.34 -12.65 -68.03
CA ILE A 740 35.44 -13.42 -68.63
C ILE A 740 35.05 -13.63 -70.09
N SER A 741 35.78 -12.98 -71.00
CA SER A 741 35.67 -13.22 -72.44
C SER A 741 36.38 -14.53 -72.79
N PRO A 742 35.71 -15.52 -73.40
CA PRO A 742 36.35 -16.71 -73.92
C PRO A 742 36.84 -16.45 -75.36
N GLY A 743 38.15 -16.56 -75.57
CA GLY A 743 38.77 -16.54 -76.89
C GLY A 743 40.23 -16.99 -76.80
N GLY A 744 40.62 -18.22 -77.15
CA GLY A 744 39.84 -19.23 -77.85
C GLY A 744 40.41 -20.65 -77.75
N PHE A 745 39.59 -21.56 -78.30
CA PHE A 745 39.76 -23.01 -78.46
C PHE A 745 39.86 -23.83 -77.16
N PHE A 746 38.73 -24.05 -76.50
CA PHE A 746 38.12 -25.37 -76.27
C PHE A 746 36.77 -25.14 -75.54
N ALA A 747 35.68 -25.54 -76.18
CA ALA A 747 34.33 -25.40 -75.67
C ALA A 747 33.98 -26.58 -74.75
N HIS A 748 33.15 -26.28 -73.74
CA HIS A 748 32.38 -27.19 -72.88
C HIS A 748 33.15 -27.85 -71.73
N ASN A 749 32.97 -27.28 -70.52
CA ASN A 749 32.65 -28.04 -69.30
C ASN A 749 32.09 -27.10 -68.23
N LYS A 750 30.93 -27.46 -67.65
CA LYS A 750 30.33 -26.77 -66.49
C LYS A 750 31.29 -26.88 -65.30
N ILE A 751 31.71 -25.76 -64.74
CA ILE A 751 32.33 -25.72 -63.41
C ILE A 751 31.22 -25.41 -62.41
N SER A 752 30.89 -26.38 -61.56
CA SER A 752 29.98 -26.23 -60.43
C SER A 752 30.80 -25.96 -59.16
N TYR A 753 30.37 -24.98 -58.37
CA TYR A 753 30.90 -24.70 -57.03
C TYR A 753 29.80 -25.04 -56.00
N ASP A 754 30.12 -25.86 -55.01
CA ASP A 754 29.29 -26.02 -53.81
C ASP A 754 29.80 -25.07 -52.71
N ILE A 755 28.90 -24.26 -52.14
CA ILE A 755 29.17 -23.43 -50.96
C ILE A 755 28.42 -24.07 -49.78
N ILE A 756 29.15 -24.56 -48.78
CA ILE A 756 28.59 -25.05 -47.52
C ILE A 756 28.65 -23.89 -46.51
N VAL A 757 27.48 -23.46 -46.00
CA VAL A 757 27.36 -22.49 -44.90
C VAL A 757 27.11 -23.25 -43.61
N LEU A 758 28.01 -23.11 -42.63
CA LEU A 758 27.80 -23.60 -41.26
C LEU A 758 27.29 -22.43 -40.41
N GLU A 759 26.03 -22.50 -39.98
CA GLU A 759 25.45 -21.60 -38.97
C GLU A 759 25.83 -22.07 -37.56
N ASN A 760 26.29 -21.14 -36.71
CA ASN A 760 26.23 -21.31 -35.25
C ASN A 760 26.19 -19.95 -34.52
N ASN A 761 25.11 -19.80 -33.74
CA ASN A 761 24.92 -19.09 -32.45
C ASN A 761 25.44 -17.65 -32.26
N ILE A 762 24.50 -16.68 -32.15
CA ILE A 762 24.00 -16.09 -30.89
C ILE A 762 22.49 -15.89 -31.03
#